data_AF-A0A6P6N1M1-F1
#
_entry.id   AF-A0A6P6N1M1-F1
#
_cell.length_a   1.000
_cell.length_b   1.000
_cell.length_c   1.000
_cell.angle_alpha   90.00
_cell.angle_beta   90.00
_cell.angle_gamma   90.00
#
_symmetry.space_group_name_H-M   'P 1'
#
loop_
_entity.id
_entity.type
_entity.pdbx_description
1 polymer ?
#
loop_
_entity_poly.entity_id
_entity_poly.type
_entity_poly.pdbx_seq_one_letter_code
_entity_poly.pdbx_strand_id
1 'polypeptide(L)'
;MIEGNKTLNVAVHLPGLIGTVVDTTGVTVTDAEIAAECEIIGQNSTCWCGPDYVWSNLVCDTVNKCCNVDKCVANISYYTPLCLPKVNVSLIGVLTGSPSTVQTLLLNSFNVLNAFNSLTMQGSLYTGLNTYAHNFTVSLSSIFATPKVQGIISKLLTDRTIYSLSLKSLGMVYMEAPTGKVCYNSRQQLNCTSIEPMNKCVWQMSRDYEATLTLGPGSEVQLSDTCTDLSTVTLLKTNGYWSGTYICLFVSGNIAHMAMAPIQIALLPEVINVTSNPQTADCSASSSTTVSLLCSIENSTETYKATLKLGATEIAPPKDENNGIIKYKADFPVDCLAPGKPSSLEASCTIENSLNQLRNRTIRVPIIYPSDLFCAAQEIDGRKWPKTKNNETAIIDCTASGRQGLMKRKCNGKTWGEEISLCVKAVLNNVALTAQDFEKGLGATQDGARFIFQSLKNNTSEDNDNSFGDIKTAVSVFKTMNKASSNMALGEDLLEDFIDSASSMLNTSWEVGDKEETSTLASQYLSSVEGLMKSIRINASQGYNSTNIQLQICRNGSSCNRTVFNVDVELNATADMVKTVGLQSLANRLPNQGYEGATFPSIVVSSTVENNTQSSVNIRLAFPNEVNSKATMTCVFWNVTEQRWSDDGCEFVTGPGNLAYCECNHLTSFSMLMSKHAVSMPLLDELTYIGLGISICSLIVYIIIECLVWKAVVKSSLSHFRHTALLNISLCLLLADCSFLASSFPSILNETTCLVLVVAKHYFYLAMFFWMLCLSVMLVHQLIFVFSHIGKKVYMILGFTIGYVCPTVTVAVTYVYYDLASDIPYYSAKTCWLTYQSAMKGSIHAFLFPVGTIILVNMFSMGVVIATVLKPSGAESNKKGDKEAMKSIIKVVIFLTPVFGGTWILGLFVFLMDDFTQFLTYVVHYSFTIVNSLQGFFILLTGCFAEKRVRDEILRIVLGKSGKDQGTVTTTK
;
A
#
# COMPACT_ATOMS: atom_id res chain seq x y z
N MET A 1 45.87 -10.52 55.81
CA MET A 1 45.89 -9.80 57.11
C MET A 1 46.95 -10.46 57.97
N ILE A 2 47.88 -9.69 58.54
CA ILE A 2 48.85 -10.22 59.50
C ILE A 2 48.41 -9.72 60.87
N GLU A 3 48.04 -10.65 61.74
CA GLU A 3 47.67 -10.34 63.12
C GLU A 3 48.94 -10.40 63.99
N GLY A 4 49.26 -9.28 64.64
CA GLY A 4 50.36 -9.18 65.60
C GLY A 4 49.80 -8.87 66.99
N ASN A 5 50.33 -9.52 68.02
CA ASN A 5 50.16 -9.06 69.40
C ASN A 5 50.90 -7.72 69.58
N LYS A 6 50.55 -6.92 70.59
CA LYS A 6 51.13 -5.60 70.93
C LYS A 6 52.67 -5.59 71.01
N THR A 7 53.30 -6.76 71.10
CA THR A 7 54.76 -6.98 71.11
C THR A 7 55.41 -7.15 69.72
N LEU A 8 54.64 -7.38 68.64
CA LEU A 8 55.16 -7.58 67.29
C LEU A 8 54.71 -6.42 66.39
N ASN A 9 55.65 -5.54 66.03
CA ASN A 9 55.38 -4.49 65.04
C ASN A 9 55.31 -5.09 63.64
N VAL A 10 54.08 -5.35 63.18
CA VAL A 10 53.78 -5.93 61.86
C VAL A 10 54.28 -5.05 60.70
N ALA A 11 54.43 -3.73 60.91
CA ALA A 11 54.91 -2.81 59.88
C ALA A 11 56.28 -3.21 59.31
N VAL A 12 57.15 -3.79 60.15
CA VAL A 12 58.51 -4.21 59.77
C VAL A 12 58.51 -5.35 58.77
N HIS A 13 57.42 -6.13 58.70
CA HIS A 13 57.30 -7.31 57.85
C HIS A 13 56.53 -7.06 56.54
N LEU A 14 55.87 -5.91 56.38
CA LEU A 14 55.10 -5.56 55.18
C LEU A 14 55.94 -5.58 53.88
N PRO A 15 57.17 -5.03 53.83
CA PRO A 15 57.97 -5.06 52.60
C PRO A 15 58.32 -6.47 52.11
N GLY A 16 58.36 -7.45 53.03
CA GLY A 16 58.63 -8.85 52.69
C GLY A 16 57.46 -9.57 52.03
N LEU A 17 56.27 -8.96 51.98
CA LEU A 17 55.07 -9.48 51.30
C LEU A 17 54.98 -9.02 49.85
N ILE A 18 55.76 -8.01 49.45
CA ILE A 18 55.75 -7.44 48.11
C ILE A 18 56.51 -8.38 47.18
N GLY A 19 55.84 -8.90 46.16
CA GLY A 19 56.40 -9.88 45.23
C GLY A 19 55.38 -10.89 44.70
N THR A 20 55.85 -11.83 43.89
CA THR A 20 55.01 -12.89 43.30
C THR A 20 54.77 -13.99 44.33
N VAL A 21 53.51 -14.19 44.72
CA VAL A 21 53.15 -15.30 45.62
C VAL A 21 53.02 -16.55 44.75
N VAL A 22 53.98 -17.47 44.88
CA VAL A 22 54.00 -18.74 44.13
C VAL A 22 53.02 -19.71 44.79
N ASP A 23 51.74 -19.48 44.55
CA ASP A 23 50.74 -20.55 44.59
C ASP A 23 49.79 -20.36 43.40
N THR A 24 49.12 -21.44 43.01
CA THR A 24 48.35 -21.77 41.78
C THR A 24 47.56 -20.68 41.00
N THR A 25 47.51 -19.42 41.44
CA THR A 25 46.75 -18.31 40.85
C THR A 25 47.59 -17.14 40.31
N GLY A 26 48.93 -17.15 40.47
CA GLY A 26 49.80 -16.17 39.81
C GLY A 26 49.57 -14.71 40.24
N VAL A 27 49.29 -14.45 41.52
CA VAL A 27 49.03 -13.11 42.05
C VAL A 27 50.33 -12.43 42.50
N THR A 28 50.60 -11.21 42.01
CA THR A 28 51.67 -10.33 42.49
C THR A 28 51.14 -9.31 43.48
N VAL A 29 51.69 -9.28 44.69
CA VAL A 29 51.40 -8.23 45.67
C VAL A 29 52.28 -7.03 45.35
N THR A 30 51.66 -5.93 44.91
CA THR A 30 52.37 -4.69 44.52
C THR A 30 52.58 -3.74 45.70
N ASP A 31 51.74 -3.84 46.73
CA ASP A 31 51.75 -2.96 47.90
C ASP A 31 51.14 -3.64 49.13
N ALA A 32 51.56 -3.25 50.33
CA ALA A 32 51.09 -3.80 51.59
C ALA A 32 51.12 -2.75 52.72
N GLU A 33 49.95 -2.41 53.26
CA GLU A 33 49.76 -1.38 54.28
C GLU A 33 48.95 -1.88 55.50
N ILE A 34 49.01 -1.14 56.62
CA ILE A 34 48.22 -1.44 57.83
C ILE A 34 46.81 -0.86 57.69
N ALA A 35 45.81 -1.74 57.60
CA ALA A 35 44.40 -1.33 57.49
C ALA A 35 43.72 -1.02 58.84
N ALA A 36 44.13 -1.68 59.93
CA ALA A 36 43.51 -1.57 61.25
C ALA A 36 44.51 -1.87 62.37
N GLU A 37 44.34 -1.21 63.51
CA GLU A 37 45.09 -1.47 64.74
C GLU A 37 44.12 -1.75 65.89
N CYS A 38 44.44 -2.73 66.72
CA CYS A 38 43.61 -3.15 67.86
C CYS A 38 44.46 -3.27 69.12
N GLU A 39 44.05 -2.58 70.18
CA GLU A 39 44.55 -2.75 71.53
C GLU A 39 43.62 -3.66 72.33
N ILE A 40 44.11 -4.84 72.71
CA ILE A 40 43.32 -5.82 73.48
C ILE A 40 43.52 -5.52 74.98
N ILE A 41 42.45 -5.07 75.67
CA ILE A 41 42.46 -4.80 77.12
C ILE A 41 41.32 -5.59 77.78
N GLY A 42 41.66 -6.70 78.44
CA GLY A 42 40.66 -7.58 79.07
C GLY A 42 39.80 -8.32 78.04
N GLN A 43 38.47 -8.32 78.21
CA GLN A 43 37.53 -8.93 77.25
C GLN A 43 37.10 -7.99 76.10
N ASN A 44 37.51 -6.72 76.12
CA ASN A 44 37.19 -5.74 75.08
C ASN A 44 38.45 -5.39 74.27
N SER A 45 38.29 -5.31 72.94
CA SER A 45 39.31 -4.73 72.06
C SER A 45 38.97 -3.26 71.78
N THR A 46 39.97 -2.39 71.87
CA THR A 46 39.89 -1.00 71.37
C THR A 46 40.57 -0.95 70.01
N CYS A 47 39.79 -0.92 68.94
CA CYS A 47 40.32 -0.90 67.58
C CYS A 47 40.08 0.45 66.89
N TRP A 48 40.92 0.79 65.92
CA TRP A 48 40.72 1.90 64.98
C TRP A 48 41.25 1.55 63.59
N CYS A 49 40.69 2.19 62.56
CA CYS A 49 41.14 2.04 61.18
C CYS A 49 42.25 3.03 60.84
N GLY A 50 43.09 2.68 59.85
CA GLY A 50 44.05 3.61 59.27
C GLY A 50 43.37 4.83 58.59
N PRO A 51 44.12 5.90 58.28
CA PRO A 51 43.55 7.15 57.76
C PRO A 51 42.79 6.98 56.43
N ASP A 52 43.20 6.04 55.57
CA ASP A 52 42.55 5.74 54.29
C ASP A 52 41.57 4.56 54.36
N TYR A 53 41.23 4.12 55.58
CA TYR A 53 40.35 3.00 55.84
C TYR A 53 39.14 3.43 56.69
N VAL A 54 38.05 2.69 56.57
CA VAL A 54 36.82 2.84 57.36
C VAL A 54 36.38 1.47 57.87
N TRP A 55 35.54 1.44 58.91
CA TRP A 55 34.97 0.20 59.41
C TRP A 55 34.29 -0.59 58.30
N SER A 56 34.40 -1.92 58.30
CA SER A 56 33.64 -2.74 57.37
C SER A 56 32.15 -2.70 57.69
N ASN A 57 31.29 -2.90 56.68
CA ASN A 57 29.84 -2.96 56.89
C ASN A 57 29.47 -4.04 57.91
N LEU A 58 30.19 -5.16 57.93
CA LEU A 58 29.99 -6.23 58.90
C LEU A 58 30.16 -5.75 60.34
N VAL A 59 31.19 -4.94 60.62
CA VAL A 59 31.43 -4.37 61.96
C VAL A 59 30.39 -3.31 62.30
N CYS A 60 30.13 -2.35 61.39
CA CYS A 60 29.14 -1.29 61.61
C CYS A 60 27.73 -1.86 61.84
N ASP A 61 27.30 -2.84 61.03
CA ASP A 61 25.95 -3.39 61.08
C ASP A 61 25.72 -4.31 62.30
N THR A 62 26.73 -5.08 62.69
CA THR A 62 26.62 -6.01 63.83
C THR A 62 26.84 -5.31 65.18
N VAL A 63 27.72 -4.31 65.21
CA VAL A 63 28.10 -3.58 66.43
C VAL A 63 27.88 -2.08 66.20
N ASN A 64 26.61 -1.66 66.22
CA ASN A 64 26.17 -0.30 65.87
C ASN A 64 26.92 0.83 66.61
N LYS A 65 27.35 0.60 67.87
CA LYS A 65 28.16 1.57 68.64
C LYS A 65 29.54 1.88 68.03
N CYS A 66 29.99 1.06 67.09
CA CYS A 66 31.26 1.17 66.40
C CYS A 66 31.12 1.73 64.97
N CYS A 67 29.90 2.03 64.53
CA CYS A 67 29.67 2.67 63.25
C CYS A 67 29.94 4.18 63.35
N ASN A 68 30.63 4.76 62.36
CA ASN A 68 30.94 6.20 62.28
C ASN A 68 31.69 6.78 63.50
N VAL A 69 32.53 5.98 64.17
CA VAL A 69 33.40 6.43 65.27
C VAL A 69 34.87 6.16 64.95
N ASP A 70 35.78 7.03 65.40
CA ASP A 70 37.22 6.87 65.15
C ASP A 70 37.82 5.68 65.92
N LYS A 71 37.35 5.43 67.15
CA LYS A 71 37.80 4.32 68.01
C LYS A 71 36.60 3.52 68.52
N CYS A 72 36.62 2.21 68.26
CA CYS A 72 35.58 1.28 68.71
C CYS A 72 36.07 0.48 69.92
N VAL A 73 35.33 0.53 71.03
CA VAL A 73 35.57 -0.29 72.23
C VAL A 73 34.52 -1.40 72.31
N ALA A 74 34.84 -2.54 71.70
CA ALA A 74 33.95 -3.71 71.61
C ALA A 74 34.75 -4.98 71.29
N ASN A 75 34.18 -6.17 71.51
CA ASN A 75 34.77 -7.41 71.04
C ASN A 75 34.54 -7.54 69.52
N ILE A 76 35.46 -6.99 68.72
CA ILE A 76 35.36 -6.95 67.24
C ILE A 76 36.61 -7.46 66.53
N SER A 77 37.63 -7.89 67.28
CA SER A 77 38.90 -8.34 66.71
C SER A 77 38.79 -9.58 65.84
N TYR A 78 37.68 -10.33 65.92
CA TYR A 78 37.43 -11.54 65.12
C TYR A 78 36.71 -11.28 63.80
N TYR A 79 36.23 -10.05 63.51
CA TYR A 79 35.58 -9.75 62.24
C TYR A 79 36.61 -9.57 61.13
N THR A 80 36.48 -10.30 60.03
CA THR A 80 37.43 -10.22 58.91
C THR A 80 36.71 -9.89 57.60
N PRO A 81 37.08 -8.81 56.89
CA PRO A 81 37.99 -7.73 57.29
C PRO A 81 37.40 -6.75 58.32
N LEU A 82 38.22 -6.22 59.24
CA LEU A 82 37.80 -5.18 60.21
C LEU A 82 37.56 -3.82 59.55
N CYS A 83 38.51 -3.38 58.73
CA CYS A 83 38.47 -2.11 58.02
C CYS A 83 38.63 -2.34 56.52
N LEU A 84 37.95 -1.52 55.71
CA LEU A 84 38.00 -1.52 54.26
C LEU A 84 38.57 -0.19 53.77
N PRO A 85 39.28 -0.16 52.63
CA PRO A 85 39.70 1.09 52.01
C PRO A 85 38.51 2.03 51.78
N LYS A 86 38.73 3.33 51.95
CA LYS A 86 37.73 4.34 51.66
C LYS A 86 37.38 4.31 50.17
N VAL A 87 36.09 4.36 49.88
CA VAL A 87 35.57 4.49 48.51
C VAL A 87 34.60 5.66 48.46
N ASN A 88 34.63 6.41 47.37
CA ASN A 88 33.71 7.54 47.21
C ASN A 88 32.37 7.04 46.69
N VAL A 89 31.37 7.04 47.56
CA VAL A 89 30.01 6.65 47.22
C VAL A 89 29.08 7.83 47.46
N SER A 90 28.19 8.11 46.52
CA SER A 90 27.23 9.22 46.65
C SER A 90 25.82 8.76 46.33
N LEU A 91 24.86 9.05 47.19
CA LEU A 91 23.43 8.86 46.94
C LEU A 91 22.82 10.20 46.55
N ILE A 92 22.39 10.31 45.31
CA ILE A 92 21.69 11.47 44.75
C ILE A 92 20.20 11.17 44.82
N GLY A 93 19.44 11.97 45.56
CA GLY A 93 18.04 11.72 45.85
C GLY A 93 17.10 12.85 45.43
N VAL A 94 15.88 12.46 45.06
CA VAL A 94 14.75 13.38 44.86
C VAL A 94 13.60 12.91 45.75
N LEU A 95 13.18 13.75 46.68
CA LEU A 95 12.06 13.50 47.60
C LEU A 95 10.92 14.47 47.31
N THR A 96 9.70 13.97 47.09
CA THR A 96 8.52 14.82 46.94
C THR A 96 7.69 14.84 48.22
N GLY A 97 7.38 16.03 48.74
CA GLY A 97 6.70 16.16 50.03
C GLY A 97 6.55 17.60 50.54
N SER A 98 6.22 17.73 51.83
CA SER A 98 6.06 19.02 52.53
C SER A 98 7.40 19.55 53.08
N PRO A 99 7.69 20.87 53.02
CA PRO A 99 9.05 21.39 53.14
C PRO A 99 9.62 21.56 54.56
N SER A 100 8.82 21.64 55.63
CA SER A 100 9.29 22.19 56.92
C SER A 100 10.28 21.33 57.71
N THR A 101 10.43 20.04 57.41
CA THR A 101 11.22 19.08 58.22
C THR A 101 12.05 18.08 57.41
N VAL A 102 12.14 18.26 56.09
CA VAL A 102 12.74 17.26 55.18
C VAL A 102 14.22 17.04 55.45
N GLN A 103 15.01 18.11 55.63
CA GLN A 103 16.46 17.98 55.81
C GLN A 103 16.81 17.20 57.10
N THR A 104 16.16 17.52 58.22
CA THR A 104 16.37 16.82 59.50
C THR A 104 15.93 15.36 59.42
N LEU A 105 14.80 15.09 58.76
CA LEU A 105 14.30 13.75 58.55
C LEU A 105 15.27 12.90 57.71
N LEU A 106 15.78 13.45 56.60
CA LEU A 106 16.77 12.78 55.76
C LEU A 106 18.08 12.54 56.51
N LEU A 107 18.59 13.53 57.25
CA LEU A 107 19.82 13.41 58.03
C LEU A 107 19.71 12.27 59.06
N ASN A 108 18.62 12.22 59.82
CA ASN A 108 18.37 11.16 60.82
C ASN A 108 18.18 9.78 60.19
N SER A 109 17.79 9.72 58.92
CA SER A 109 17.52 8.48 58.21
C SER A 109 18.77 7.90 57.56
N PHE A 110 19.67 8.75 57.07
CA PHE A 110 20.88 8.33 56.35
C PHE A 110 22.15 8.31 57.22
N ASN A 111 22.19 8.99 58.38
CA ASN A 111 23.36 8.97 59.28
C ASN A 111 23.68 7.59 59.89
N VAL A 112 22.74 6.64 59.79
CA VAL A 112 22.91 5.24 60.21
C VAL A 112 23.70 4.40 59.19
N LEU A 113 23.98 4.96 58.01
CA LEU A 113 24.84 4.33 57.02
C LEU A 113 26.30 4.41 57.45
N ASN A 114 27.06 3.38 57.09
CA ASN A 114 28.47 3.30 57.40
C ASN A 114 29.27 4.35 56.63
N ALA A 115 30.29 4.91 57.28
CA ALA A 115 31.12 5.98 56.78
C ALA A 115 30.32 7.15 56.20
N PHE A 116 29.29 7.60 56.93
CA PHE A 116 28.51 8.78 56.54
C PHE A 116 29.35 10.05 56.67
N ASN A 117 29.49 10.81 55.57
CA ASN A 117 30.28 12.04 55.57
C ASN A 117 29.41 13.28 55.71
N SER A 118 28.41 13.44 54.83
CA SER A 118 27.55 14.62 54.82
C SER A 118 26.24 14.39 54.07
N LEU A 119 25.25 15.25 54.35
CA LEU A 119 24.02 15.40 53.59
C LEU A 119 23.89 16.84 53.12
N THR A 120 23.79 17.04 51.81
CA THR A 120 23.71 18.36 51.16
C THR A 120 22.38 18.50 50.42
N MET A 121 21.64 19.57 50.66
CA MET A 121 20.43 19.91 49.91
C MET A 121 20.81 20.71 48.65
N GLN A 122 20.36 20.28 47.48
CA GLN A 122 20.68 20.90 46.17
C GLN A 122 19.60 21.90 45.70
N GLY A 123 18.41 21.91 46.32
CA GLY A 123 17.33 22.82 45.97
C GLY A 123 15.95 22.19 46.16
N SER A 124 14.91 23.01 46.06
CA SER A 124 13.50 22.56 46.12
C SER A 124 12.71 23.16 44.97
N LEU A 125 11.99 22.33 44.21
CA LEU A 125 11.17 22.72 43.07
C LEU A 125 9.68 22.57 43.43
N TYR A 126 8.86 23.57 43.15
CA TYR A 126 7.41 23.48 43.37
C TYR A 126 6.75 22.64 42.26
N THR A 127 6.02 21.58 42.65
CA THR A 127 5.43 20.59 41.72
C THR A 127 3.91 20.69 41.56
N GLY A 128 3.27 21.67 42.23
CA GLY A 128 1.80 21.86 42.25
C GLY A 128 1.14 21.30 43.52
N LEU A 129 -0.10 21.69 43.83
CA LEU A 129 -0.87 21.21 45.00
C LEU A 129 -0.15 21.34 46.38
N ASN A 130 0.63 22.40 46.61
CA ASN A 130 1.47 22.57 47.82
C ASN A 130 2.54 21.48 48.04
N THR A 131 2.97 20.80 46.96
CA THR A 131 4.04 19.79 47.02
C THR A 131 5.36 20.35 46.47
N TYR A 132 6.48 19.95 47.07
CA TYR A 132 7.82 20.32 46.65
C TYR A 132 8.66 19.07 46.37
N ALA A 133 9.47 19.11 45.31
CA ALA A 133 10.52 18.14 45.02
C ALA A 133 11.86 18.66 45.56
N HIS A 134 12.39 17.99 46.57
CA HIS A 134 13.64 18.31 47.25
C HIS A 134 14.77 17.44 46.70
N ASN A 135 15.78 18.07 46.09
CA ASN A 135 16.98 17.40 45.60
C ASN A 135 18.04 17.39 46.70
N PHE A 136 18.69 16.25 46.92
CA PHE A 136 19.73 16.12 47.93
C PHE A 136 20.82 15.14 47.52
N THR A 137 21.96 15.21 48.18
CA THR A 137 23.08 14.27 48.01
C THR A 137 23.60 13.84 49.36
N VAL A 138 23.76 12.53 49.54
CA VAL A 138 24.44 11.92 50.69
C VAL A 138 25.80 11.43 50.23
N SER A 139 26.87 11.88 50.88
CA SER A 139 28.22 11.41 50.61
C SER A 139 28.63 10.38 51.65
N LEU A 140 29.16 9.24 51.19
CA LEU A 140 29.63 8.11 51.99
C LEU A 140 31.06 7.77 51.59
N SER A 141 31.85 7.27 52.55
CA SER A 141 33.21 6.76 52.32
C SER A 141 33.30 5.22 52.29
N SER A 142 32.17 4.52 52.20
CA SER A 142 32.08 3.06 52.12
C SER A 142 30.96 2.63 51.17
N ILE A 143 31.09 1.43 50.59
CA ILE A 143 29.98 0.75 49.92
C ILE A 143 28.88 0.43 50.95
N PHE A 144 27.66 0.15 50.50
CA PHE A 144 26.55 -0.19 51.38
C PHE A 144 25.75 -1.37 50.83
N ALA A 145 25.07 -2.09 51.72
CA ALA A 145 24.11 -3.11 51.32
C ALA A 145 22.84 -2.46 50.77
N THR A 146 22.48 -2.77 49.52
CA THR A 146 21.28 -2.20 48.88
C THR A 146 19.99 -2.43 49.68
N PRO A 147 19.75 -3.61 50.30
CA PRO A 147 18.59 -3.82 51.16
C PRO A 147 18.51 -2.85 52.35
N LYS A 148 19.65 -2.42 52.91
CA LYS A 148 19.70 -1.47 54.03
C LYS A 148 19.16 -0.10 53.60
N VAL A 149 19.58 0.39 52.44
CA VAL A 149 19.09 1.66 51.89
C VAL A 149 17.62 1.55 51.45
N GLN A 150 17.20 0.44 50.86
CA GLN A 150 15.80 0.20 50.54
C GLN A 150 14.91 0.18 51.81
N GLY A 151 15.43 -0.33 52.93
CA GLY A 151 14.77 -0.26 54.24
C GLY A 151 14.60 1.18 54.74
N ILE A 152 15.63 2.03 54.55
CA ILE A 152 15.56 3.47 54.86
C ILE A 152 14.49 4.15 54.00
N ILE A 153 14.48 3.90 52.69
CA ILE A 153 13.47 4.45 51.78
C ILE A 153 12.06 4.03 52.21
N SER A 154 11.88 2.74 52.50
CA SER A 154 10.57 2.20 52.90
C SER A 154 10.07 2.86 54.18
N LYS A 155 10.97 3.09 55.16
CA LYS A 155 10.63 3.79 56.41
C LYS A 155 10.26 5.25 56.16
N LEU A 156 11.00 5.95 55.30
CA LEU A 156 10.69 7.34 54.93
C LEU A 156 9.32 7.46 54.24
N LEU A 157 8.99 6.52 53.35
CA LEU A 157 7.69 6.50 52.65
C LEU A 157 6.49 6.14 53.54
N THR A 158 6.70 5.76 54.82
CA THR A 158 5.60 5.62 55.78
C THR A 158 5.11 6.96 56.33
N ASP A 159 5.90 8.03 56.19
CA ASP A 159 5.50 9.37 56.58
C ASP A 159 4.47 9.91 55.58
N ARG A 160 3.30 10.32 56.09
CA ARG A 160 2.18 10.83 55.28
C ARG A 160 2.49 12.14 54.54
N THR A 161 3.58 12.80 54.90
CA THR A 161 4.04 14.04 54.27
C THR A 161 4.96 13.81 53.07
N ILE A 162 5.37 12.56 52.81
CA ILE A 162 6.24 12.16 51.70
C ILE A 162 5.41 11.36 50.69
N TYR A 163 5.43 11.78 49.42
CA TYR A 163 4.69 11.12 48.34
C TYR A 163 5.57 10.17 47.53
N SER A 164 6.82 10.56 47.26
CA SER A 164 7.78 9.73 46.54
C SER A 164 9.23 10.02 46.95
N LEU A 165 10.07 9.02 46.84
CA LEU A 165 11.52 9.11 47.06
C LEU A 165 12.22 8.21 46.06
N SER A 166 13.11 8.79 45.25
CA SER A 166 13.98 8.06 44.33
C SER A 166 15.44 8.38 44.64
N LEU A 167 16.30 7.35 44.64
CA LEU A 167 17.73 7.49 44.86
C LEU A 167 18.51 6.93 43.66
N LYS A 168 19.60 7.60 43.32
CA LYS A 168 20.63 7.13 42.40
C LYS A 168 21.96 7.08 43.11
N SER A 169 22.71 5.98 43.04
CA SER A 169 24.03 5.92 43.68
C SER A 169 25.16 5.96 42.65
N LEU A 170 26.22 6.72 42.92
CA LEU A 170 27.50 6.64 42.23
C LEU A 170 28.50 5.86 43.11
N GLY A 171 29.36 5.06 42.49
CA GLY A 171 30.42 4.28 43.17
C GLY A 171 30.05 2.84 43.54
N MET A 172 28.82 2.40 43.28
CA MET A 172 28.38 1.00 43.48
C MET A 172 28.46 0.15 42.20
N VAL A 173 28.73 0.78 41.06
CA VAL A 173 28.80 0.17 39.73
C VAL A 173 30.00 0.77 38.99
N TYR A 174 30.70 -0.05 38.23
CA TYR A 174 31.85 0.32 37.41
C TYR A 174 31.55 0.07 35.93
N MET A 175 32.04 0.94 35.06
CA MET A 175 31.87 0.79 33.61
C MET A 175 33.24 0.77 32.93
N GLU A 176 33.45 -0.25 32.11
CA GLU A 176 34.58 -0.36 31.20
C GLU A 176 34.13 0.07 29.80
N ALA A 177 34.77 1.11 29.27
CA ALA A 177 34.50 1.65 27.95
C ALA A 177 35.82 1.95 27.21
N PRO A 178 35.80 2.01 25.86
CA PRO A 178 37.00 2.33 25.07
C PRO A 178 37.61 3.68 25.47
N THR A 179 38.93 3.73 25.61
CA THR A 179 39.66 4.97 25.90
C THR A 179 40.00 5.71 24.60
N GLY A 180 39.61 6.98 24.50
CA GLY A 180 39.91 7.84 23.34
C GLY A 180 38.86 7.78 22.22
N LYS A 181 39.19 8.35 21.05
CA LYS A 181 38.30 8.33 19.88
C LYS A 181 38.31 6.96 19.21
N VAL A 182 37.13 6.41 18.91
CA VAL A 182 36.97 5.16 18.16
C VAL A 182 36.67 5.40 16.68
N CYS A 183 37.06 4.46 15.82
CA CYS A 183 36.78 4.53 14.38
C CYS A 183 35.28 4.45 14.08
N TYR A 184 34.84 5.20 13.07
CA TYR A 184 33.53 5.03 12.46
C TYR A 184 33.35 3.61 11.91
N ASN A 185 32.14 3.07 11.99
CA ASN A 185 31.74 1.73 11.57
C ASN A 185 32.55 0.60 12.25
N SER A 186 33.06 0.84 13.44
CA SER A 186 33.73 -0.17 14.27
C SER A 186 32.76 -0.79 15.29
N ARG A 187 33.02 -2.03 15.69
CA ARG A 187 32.29 -2.69 16.78
C ARG A 187 32.91 -2.29 18.11
N GLN A 188 32.08 -1.86 19.07
CA GLN A 188 32.52 -1.47 20.41
C GLN A 188 31.67 -2.18 21.46
N GLN A 189 32.28 -2.50 22.59
CA GLN A 189 31.62 -3.18 23.70
C GLN A 189 31.88 -2.40 24.99
N LEU A 190 30.83 -2.17 25.76
CA LEU A 190 30.91 -1.57 27.08
C LEU A 190 30.40 -2.60 28.09
N ASN A 191 31.18 -2.81 29.13
CA ASN A 191 30.82 -3.69 30.23
C ASN A 191 30.53 -2.87 31.47
N CYS A 192 29.49 -3.27 32.20
CA CYS A 192 29.07 -2.60 33.40
C CYS A 192 28.89 -3.61 34.51
N THR A 193 29.67 -3.47 35.57
CA THR A 193 29.77 -4.44 36.67
C THR A 193 29.28 -3.80 37.96
N SER A 194 28.28 -4.41 38.59
CA SER A 194 27.76 -4.05 39.90
C SER A 194 28.51 -4.79 41.00
N ILE A 195 28.71 -4.13 42.15
CA ILE A 195 29.33 -4.74 43.33
C ILE A 195 28.41 -5.79 43.97
N GLU A 196 27.09 -5.62 43.82
CA GLU A 196 26.07 -6.55 44.33
C GLU A 196 25.21 -7.09 43.17
N PRO A 197 24.74 -8.35 43.24
CA PRO A 197 23.86 -8.91 42.23
C PRO A 197 22.50 -8.21 42.23
N MET A 198 22.01 -7.91 41.03
CA MET A 198 20.81 -7.12 40.78
C MET A 198 19.95 -7.79 39.73
N ASN A 199 18.64 -7.56 39.77
CA ASN A 199 17.70 -8.27 38.89
C ASN A 199 17.24 -7.44 37.68
N LYS A 200 17.60 -6.15 37.62
CA LYS A 200 17.16 -5.23 36.56
C LYS A 200 18.27 -4.26 36.19
N CYS A 201 18.58 -4.22 34.90
CA CYS A 201 19.61 -3.37 34.30
C CYS A 201 18.96 -2.52 33.22
N VAL A 202 19.36 -1.27 33.12
CA VAL A 202 18.92 -0.35 32.06
C VAL A 202 20.14 0.38 31.53
N TRP A 203 20.31 0.34 30.22
CA TRP A 203 21.30 1.18 29.54
C TRP A 203 20.61 2.41 28.99
N GLN A 204 21.24 3.55 29.13
CA GLN A 204 20.79 4.82 28.57
C GLN A 204 21.95 5.53 27.89
N MET A 205 21.63 6.44 26.99
CA MET A 205 22.59 7.28 26.31
C MET A 205 22.06 8.71 26.24
N SER A 206 22.97 9.68 26.35
CA SER A 206 22.70 11.10 26.12
C SER A 206 23.62 11.61 25.00
N ARG A 207 23.03 12.28 24.00
CA ARG A 207 23.76 13.01 22.95
C ARG A 207 23.83 14.48 23.34
N ASP A 208 24.99 14.97 23.73
CA ASP A 208 25.15 16.34 24.24
C ASP A 208 24.02 16.73 25.24
N TYR A 209 23.64 17.99 25.38
CA TYR A 209 22.62 18.45 26.35
C TYR A 209 21.18 17.95 26.10
N GLU A 210 20.97 16.93 25.27
CA GLU A 210 19.66 16.31 25.02
C GLU A 210 19.20 15.43 26.19
N ALA A 211 17.93 15.02 26.17
CA ALA A 211 17.38 14.10 27.15
C ALA A 211 18.00 12.71 27.01
N THR A 212 18.23 12.03 28.14
CA THR A 212 18.71 10.64 28.17
C THR A 212 17.66 9.71 27.57
N LEU A 213 18.05 8.91 26.58
CA LEU A 213 17.21 7.90 25.94
C LEU A 213 17.66 6.50 26.34
N THR A 214 16.71 5.62 26.59
CA THR A 214 17.00 4.21 26.93
C THR A 214 17.43 3.44 25.69
N LEU A 215 18.48 2.62 25.84
CA LEU A 215 18.94 1.69 24.82
C LEU A 215 18.12 0.39 24.90
N GLY A 216 17.72 -0.11 23.74
CA GLY A 216 17.08 -1.40 23.57
C GLY A 216 17.78 -2.24 22.49
N PRO A 217 17.34 -3.49 22.31
CA PRO A 217 17.84 -4.32 21.21
C PRO A 217 17.46 -3.70 19.87
N GLY A 218 18.42 -3.61 18.94
CA GLY A 218 18.21 -2.97 17.64
C GLY A 218 19.19 -3.48 16.59
N SER A 219 19.16 -2.88 15.40
CA SER A 219 20.03 -3.29 14.28
C SER A 219 21.50 -2.95 14.50
N GLU A 220 21.80 -1.97 15.36
CA GLU A 220 23.16 -1.52 15.67
C GLU A 220 23.54 -1.73 17.16
N VAL A 221 22.59 -2.12 18.01
CA VAL A 221 22.78 -2.35 19.46
C VAL A 221 22.35 -3.75 19.86
N GLN A 222 23.24 -4.43 20.58
CA GLN A 222 22.95 -5.69 21.25
C GLN A 222 23.16 -5.52 22.76
N LEU A 223 22.19 -5.96 23.56
CA LEU A 223 22.24 -5.94 25.02
C LEU A 223 22.46 -7.37 25.55
N SER A 224 23.06 -7.50 26.73
CA SER A 224 23.20 -8.80 27.41
C SER A 224 21.85 -9.36 27.85
N ASP A 225 21.63 -10.66 27.63
CA ASP A 225 20.40 -11.35 28.06
C ASP A 225 20.32 -11.52 29.59
N THR A 226 21.47 -11.50 30.26
CA THR A 226 21.57 -11.61 31.72
C THR A 226 21.85 -10.26 32.34
N CYS A 227 21.14 -9.97 33.43
CA CYS A 227 21.40 -8.87 34.33
C CYS A 227 21.51 -9.45 35.73
N THR A 228 22.74 -9.56 36.23
CA THR A 228 23.06 -10.00 37.59
C THR A 228 24.03 -8.99 38.20
N ASP A 229 25.30 -9.32 38.21
CA ASP A 229 26.46 -8.52 38.57
C ASP A 229 27.13 -7.90 37.34
N LEU A 230 26.90 -8.43 36.13
CA LEU A 230 27.43 -7.91 34.88
C LEU A 230 26.29 -7.63 33.88
N SER A 231 26.38 -6.50 33.20
CA SER A 231 25.59 -6.19 32.01
C SER A 231 26.47 -5.59 30.93
N THR A 232 26.21 -5.95 29.68
CA THR A 232 27.01 -5.51 28.53
C THR A 232 26.11 -4.87 27.49
N VAL A 233 26.57 -3.77 26.91
CA VAL A 233 26.03 -3.23 25.66
C VAL A 233 27.09 -3.31 24.57
N THR A 234 26.73 -3.86 23.43
CA THR A 234 27.59 -3.95 22.26
C THR A 234 27.02 -3.08 21.15
N LEU A 235 27.80 -2.09 20.72
CA LEU A 235 27.57 -1.31 19.52
C LEU A 235 28.14 -2.12 18.35
N LEU A 236 27.28 -2.68 17.52
CA LEU A 236 27.67 -3.47 16.35
C LEU A 236 28.34 -2.60 15.28
N LYS A 237 27.89 -1.35 15.18
CA LYS A 237 28.33 -0.36 14.20
C LYS A 237 28.30 1.04 14.81
N THR A 238 29.48 1.57 15.14
CA THR A 238 29.61 2.95 15.60
C THR A 238 29.43 3.95 14.46
N ASN A 239 28.70 5.04 14.69
CA ASN A 239 28.50 6.13 13.75
C ASN A 239 28.23 7.42 14.56
N GLY A 240 27.85 8.53 13.92
CA GLY A 240 27.63 9.77 14.67
C GLY A 240 26.51 9.72 15.70
N TYR A 241 25.52 8.85 15.49
CA TYR A 241 24.40 8.65 16.40
C TYR A 241 24.80 8.03 17.74
N TRP A 242 25.94 7.33 17.79
CA TRP A 242 26.45 6.61 18.97
C TRP A 242 27.54 7.38 19.73
N SER A 243 27.80 8.63 19.35
CA SER A 243 28.71 9.51 20.09
C SER A 243 27.94 10.19 21.23
N GLY A 244 28.43 10.08 22.46
CA GLY A 244 27.72 10.63 23.62
C GLY A 244 28.13 9.98 24.94
N THR A 245 27.34 10.25 25.98
CA THR A 245 27.57 9.68 27.31
C THR A 245 26.65 8.50 27.54
N TYR A 246 27.24 7.33 27.78
CA TYR A 246 26.54 6.10 28.11
C TYR A 246 26.37 6.00 29.62
N ILE A 247 25.20 5.55 30.05
CA ILE A 247 24.79 5.43 31.44
C ILE A 247 24.28 4.01 31.62
N CYS A 248 24.85 3.30 32.59
CA CYS A 248 24.37 1.99 33.00
C CYS A 248 23.72 2.11 34.37
N LEU A 249 22.54 1.52 34.51
CA LEU A 249 21.72 1.56 35.71
C LEU A 249 21.38 0.16 36.17
N PHE A 250 21.75 -0.20 37.40
CA PHE A 250 21.24 -1.38 38.08
C PHE A 250 20.16 -0.95 39.08
N VAL A 251 18.94 -1.43 38.90
CA VAL A 251 17.75 -0.91 39.60
C VAL A 251 17.21 -1.96 40.60
N SER A 252 16.97 -1.53 41.83
CA SER A 252 16.32 -2.33 42.88
C SER A 252 15.36 -1.46 43.68
N GLY A 253 14.05 -1.70 43.53
CA GLY A 253 13.03 -0.86 44.18
C GLY A 253 13.14 0.61 43.78
N ASN A 254 13.45 1.47 44.75
CA ASN A 254 13.52 2.93 44.56
C ASN A 254 14.96 3.47 44.47
N ILE A 255 15.96 2.57 44.48
CA ILE A 255 17.37 2.90 44.30
C ILE A 255 17.88 2.35 42.96
N ALA A 256 18.67 3.17 42.26
CA ALA A 256 19.38 2.76 41.06
C ALA A 256 20.88 3.05 41.19
N HIS A 257 21.72 2.03 41.04
CA HIS A 257 23.16 2.21 40.99
C HIS A 257 23.59 2.59 39.58
N MET A 258 24.37 3.67 39.46
CA MET A 258 24.69 4.32 38.19
C MET A 258 26.20 4.37 37.96
N ALA A 259 26.60 4.07 36.72
CA ALA A 259 27.91 4.39 36.18
C ALA A 259 27.75 5.09 34.82
N MET A 260 28.72 5.94 34.46
CA MET A 260 28.69 6.72 33.22
C MET A 260 30.05 6.69 32.55
N ALA A 261 30.08 6.56 31.22
CA ALA A 261 31.30 6.71 30.43
C ALA A 261 31.00 7.43 29.10
N PRO A 262 31.83 8.42 28.70
CA PRO A 262 31.71 9.04 27.40
C PRO A 262 32.34 8.14 26.32
N ILE A 263 31.67 8.05 25.16
CA ILE A 263 32.25 7.50 23.94
C ILE A 263 32.36 8.60 22.91
N GLN A 264 33.57 8.78 22.39
CA GLN A 264 33.87 9.71 21.32
C GLN A 264 34.13 8.91 20.04
N ILE A 265 33.41 9.24 18.97
CA ILE A 265 33.57 8.58 17.67
C ILE A 265 34.22 9.57 16.72
N ALA A 266 35.20 9.10 15.94
CA ALA A 266 35.72 9.87 14.82
C ALA A 266 34.66 9.96 13.73
N LEU A 267 33.89 11.05 13.73
CA LEU A 267 32.65 11.15 12.96
C LEU A 267 32.95 11.09 11.45
N LEU A 268 32.06 10.47 10.67
CA LEU A 268 31.96 10.70 9.22
C LEU A 268 30.58 11.29 8.96
N PRO A 269 30.46 12.29 8.07
CA PRO A 269 29.17 12.92 7.79
C PRO A 269 28.18 11.89 7.26
N GLU A 270 26.99 11.80 7.85
CA GLU A 270 25.99 10.80 7.44
C GLU A 270 25.40 11.10 6.07
N VAL A 271 25.21 12.39 5.79
CA VAL A 271 24.78 12.88 4.48
C VAL A 271 25.81 13.89 4.00
N ILE A 272 26.31 13.67 2.78
CA ILE A 272 27.14 14.62 2.06
C ILE A 272 26.28 15.20 0.94
N ASN A 273 25.87 16.45 1.09
CA ASN A 273 25.10 17.14 0.07
C ASN A 273 26.07 17.75 -0.94
N VAL A 274 26.18 17.11 -2.10
CA VAL A 274 26.97 17.62 -3.23
C VAL A 274 26.00 18.19 -4.25
N THR A 275 26.21 19.45 -4.59
CA THR A 275 25.42 20.16 -5.60
C THR A 275 26.36 20.84 -6.59
N SER A 276 25.90 20.98 -7.83
CA SER A 276 26.58 21.77 -8.85
C SER A 276 25.73 22.99 -9.20
N ASN A 277 26.40 24.12 -9.40
CA ASN A 277 25.79 25.33 -9.95
C ASN A 277 26.62 25.81 -11.15
N PRO A 278 26.06 25.84 -12.37
CA PRO A 278 24.72 25.35 -12.73
C PRO A 278 24.57 23.82 -12.60
N GLN A 279 23.34 23.33 -12.39
CA GLN A 279 23.06 21.88 -12.32
C GLN A 279 23.41 21.15 -13.62
N THR A 280 23.31 21.85 -14.75
CA THR A 280 23.72 21.39 -16.08
C THR A 280 24.70 22.40 -16.66
N ALA A 281 25.88 21.94 -17.06
CA ALA A 281 26.88 22.77 -17.70
C ALA A 281 26.43 23.11 -19.13
N ASP A 282 26.45 24.40 -19.49
CA ASP A 282 26.02 24.85 -20.80
C ASP A 282 27.22 25.16 -21.71
N CYS A 283 27.44 24.28 -22.69
CA CYS A 283 28.46 24.40 -23.73
C CYS A 283 27.87 24.81 -25.09
N SER A 284 26.61 25.30 -25.12
CA SER A 284 25.95 25.67 -26.37
C SER A 284 26.47 26.96 -27.01
N ALA A 285 27.06 27.87 -26.22
CA ALA A 285 27.46 29.21 -26.68
C ALA A 285 28.92 29.60 -26.37
N SER A 286 29.69 28.79 -25.62
CA SER A 286 31.05 29.13 -25.19
C SER A 286 32.04 27.97 -25.36
N SER A 287 33.33 28.30 -25.49
CA SER A 287 34.43 27.34 -25.59
C SER A 287 34.81 26.70 -24.24
N SER A 288 34.42 27.33 -23.14
CA SER A 288 34.50 26.78 -21.79
C SER A 288 33.35 27.30 -20.93
N THR A 289 32.97 26.55 -19.91
CA THR A 289 31.97 26.96 -18.93
C THR A 289 32.45 26.61 -17.53
N THR A 290 32.00 27.32 -16.50
CA THR A 290 32.44 27.09 -15.12
C THR A 290 31.32 26.41 -14.35
N VAL A 291 31.66 25.34 -13.63
CA VAL A 291 30.76 24.65 -12.71
C VAL A 291 31.30 24.80 -11.29
N SER A 292 30.54 25.47 -10.44
CA SER A 292 30.81 25.52 -9.00
C SER A 292 30.29 24.25 -8.35
N LEU A 293 31.16 23.48 -7.72
CA LEU A 293 30.75 22.39 -6.84
C LEU A 293 30.66 22.91 -5.41
N LEU A 294 29.52 22.64 -4.77
CA LEU A 294 29.30 22.89 -3.35
C LEU A 294 29.06 21.55 -2.67
N CYS A 295 29.92 21.22 -1.72
CA CYS A 295 29.75 20.12 -0.80
C CYS A 295 29.43 20.67 0.57
N SER A 296 28.27 20.31 1.11
CA SER A 296 27.82 20.73 2.43
C SER A 296 27.54 19.52 3.31
N ILE A 297 27.96 19.64 4.56
CA ILE A 297 27.73 18.65 5.62
C ILE A 297 27.17 19.37 6.85
N GLU A 298 26.41 18.65 7.68
CA GLU A 298 25.91 19.19 8.94
C GLU A 298 27.07 19.59 9.88
N ASN A 299 26.79 20.52 10.78
CA ASN A 299 27.78 20.92 11.77
C ASN A 299 28.25 19.72 12.60
N SER A 300 29.53 19.71 12.92
CA SER A 300 30.17 18.61 13.63
C SER A 300 31.32 19.16 14.46
N THR A 301 31.54 18.59 15.63
CA THR A 301 32.73 18.85 16.45
C THR A 301 33.98 18.18 15.88
N GLU A 302 33.84 17.36 14.84
CA GLU A 302 34.93 16.69 14.15
C GLU A 302 35.69 17.63 13.20
N THR A 303 37.00 17.41 13.07
CA THR A 303 37.83 18.16 12.13
C THR A 303 37.96 17.39 10.82
N TYR A 304 37.32 17.89 9.77
CA TYR A 304 37.31 17.27 8.45
C TYR A 304 38.30 17.89 7.47
N LYS A 305 38.89 17.06 6.62
CA LYS A 305 39.52 17.48 5.35
C LYS A 305 38.61 17.11 4.20
N ALA A 306 38.43 18.01 3.24
CA ALA A 306 37.55 17.79 2.09
C ALA A 306 38.33 17.88 0.80
N THR A 307 37.93 17.06 -0.17
CA THR A 307 38.48 17.07 -1.52
C THR A 307 37.34 17.02 -2.54
N LEU A 308 37.29 18.00 -3.44
CA LEU A 308 36.31 18.09 -4.52
C LEU A 308 36.97 17.69 -5.84
N LYS A 309 36.26 16.88 -6.63
CA LYS A 309 36.73 16.43 -7.93
C LYS A 309 35.67 16.66 -9.01
N LEU A 310 36.07 17.10 -10.19
CA LEU A 310 35.24 17.12 -11.40
C LEU A 310 36.03 16.52 -12.57
N GLY A 311 35.59 15.37 -13.07
CA GLY A 311 36.33 14.63 -14.09
C GLY A 311 37.72 14.20 -13.58
N ALA A 312 38.79 14.75 -14.16
CA ALA A 312 40.17 14.46 -13.76
C ALA A 312 40.77 15.49 -12.77
N THR A 313 40.11 16.64 -12.58
CA THR A 313 40.64 17.74 -11.76
C THR A 313 40.18 17.60 -10.32
N GLU A 314 41.09 17.77 -9.37
CA GLU A 314 40.85 17.63 -7.93
C GLU A 314 41.37 18.85 -7.18
N ILE A 315 40.59 19.38 -6.25
CA ILE A 315 40.87 20.59 -5.48
C ILE A 315 40.54 20.33 -4.01
N ALA A 316 41.42 20.75 -3.09
CA ALA A 316 41.13 20.80 -1.67
C ALA A 316 40.57 22.19 -1.30
N PRO A 317 39.24 22.36 -1.20
CA PRO A 317 38.63 23.66 -0.94
C PRO A 317 38.85 24.12 0.51
N PRO A 318 38.81 25.44 0.77
CA PRO A 318 38.75 25.96 2.12
C PRO A 318 37.42 25.57 2.81
N LYS A 319 37.47 25.47 4.13
CA LYS A 319 36.29 25.28 4.99
C LYS A 319 35.60 26.63 5.19
N ASP A 320 34.29 26.69 4.92
CA ASP A 320 33.42 27.83 5.22
C ASP A 320 32.33 27.38 6.21
N GLU A 321 32.18 28.07 7.34
CA GLU A 321 31.18 27.78 8.37
C GLU A 321 30.16 28.91 8.44
N ASN A 322 28.91 28.61 8.07
CA ASN A 322 27.80 29.55 8.15
C ASN A 322 26.54 28.84 8.62
N ASN A 323 25.88 29.37 9.67
CA ASN A 323 24.60 28.88 10.21
C ASN A 323 24.55 27.37 10.54
N GLY A 324 25.61 26.80 11.13
CA GLY A 324 25.59 25.39 11.54
C GLY A 324 25.63 24.39 10.38
N ILE A 325 26.20 24.78 9.23
CA ILE A 325 26.52 23.89 8.11
C ILE A 325 27.97 24.16 7.70
N ILE A 326 28.75 23.10 7.54
CA ILE A 326 30.11 23.19 7.01
C ILE A 326 30.02 23.08 5.49
N LYS A 327 30.59 24.06 4.79
CA LYS A 327 30.56 24.16 3.33
C LYS A 327 31.96 24.16 2.76
N TYR A 328 32.09 23.42 1.66
CA TYR A 328 33.31 23.29 0.86
C TYR A 328 32.94 23.64 -0.57
N LYS A 329 33.53 24.71 -1.10
CA LYS A 329 33.21 25.21 -2.44
C LYS A 329 34.47 25.32 -3.29
N ALA A 330 34.39 24.84 -4.53
CA ALA A 330 35.41 25.07 -5.55
C ALA A 330 34.78 25.22 -6.93
N ASP A 331 35.40 26.06 -7.76
CA ASP A 331 34.99 26.32 -9.14
C ASP A 331 35.87 25.52 -10.09
N PHE A 332 35.24 24.77 -11.01
CA PHE A 332 35.92 23.92 -11.97
C PHE A 332 35.63 24.39 -13.40
N PRO A 333 36.67 24.55 -14.25
CA PRO A 333 36.47 24.79 -15.67
C PRO A 333 36.05 23.49 -16.38
N VAL A 334 35.01 23.58 -17.19
CA VAL A 334 34.56 22.53 -18.11
C VAL A 334 34.99 22.92 -19.52
N ASP A 335 35.86 22.10 -20.11
CA ASP A 335 36.31 22.25 -21.49
C ASP A 335 35.22 21.75 -22.46
N CYS A 336 34.59 22.68 -23.17
CA CYS A 336 33.53 22.38 -24.12
C CYS A 336 34.07 21.86 -25.47
N LEU A 337 35.40 21.87 -25.67
CA LEU A 337 36.09 21.41 -26.87
C LEU A 337 36.78 20.05 -26.66
N ALA A 338 36.63 19.44 -25.49
CA ALA A 338 37.30 18.19 -25.14
C ALA A 338 36.99 17.06 -26.15
N PRO A 339 38.00 16.28 -26.57
CA PRO A 339 37.82 15.17 -27.50
C PRO A 339 36.88 14.11 -26.91
N GLY A 340 35.89 13.70 -27.69
CA GLY A 340 34.88 12.70 -27.28
C GLY A 340 33.56 13.27 -26.76
N LYS A 341 33.46 14.59 -26.46
CA LYS A 341 32.23 15.28 -26.02
C LYS A 341 31.41 14.48 -25.00
N PRO A 342 31.92 14.26 -23.78
CA PRO A 342 31.22 13.46 -22.78
C PRO A 342 29.84 14.06 -22.50
N SER A 343 28.83 13.20 -22.36
CA SER A 343 27.44 13.60 -22.11
C SER A 343 27.24 14.18 -20.70
N SER A 344 28.10 13.80 -19.76
CA SER A 344 28.16 14.29 -18.38
C SER A 344 29.57 14.12 -17.80
N LEU A 345 29.91 14.91 -16.77
CA LEU A 345 31.11 14.75 -15.96
C LEU A 345 30.74 14.22 -14.57
N GLU A 346 31.58 13.33 -14.04
CA GLU A 346 31.44 12.88 -12.66
C GLU A 346 32.05 13.93 -11.72
N ALA A 347 31.24 14.41 -10.79
CA ALA A 347 31.67 15.27 -9.70
C ALA A 347 31.67 14.46 -8.41
N SER A 348 32.66 14.64 -7.55
CA SER A 348 32.68 13.98 -6.25
C SER A 348 33.14 14.91 -5.13
N CYS A 349 32.63 14.65 -3.93
CA CYS A 349 33.14 15.21 -2.68
C CYS A 349 33.59 14.07 -1.79
N THR A 350 34.86 14.10 -1.39
CA THR A 350 35.47 13.14 -0.47
C THR A 350 35.78 13.87 0.83
N ILE A 351 35.27 13.35 1.95
CA ILE A 351 35.51 13.87 3.30
C ILE A 351 36.36 12.86 4.07
N GLU A 352 37.40 13.35 4.74
CA GLU A 352 38.31 12.59 5.59
C GLU A 352 38.18 13.05 7.05
N ASN A 353 38.05 12.10 7.99
CA ASN A 353 37.96 12.39 9.44
C ASN A 353 39.33 12.35 10.15
N SER A 354 39.35 12.60 11.47
CA SER A 354 40.59 12.61 12.27
C SER A 354 41.33 11.27 12.38
N LEU A 355 40.68 10.15 12.00
CA LEU A 355 41.27 8.82 11.98
C LEU A 355 41.52 8.33 10.53
N ASN A 356 41.63 9.25 9.57
CA ASN A 356 41.92 9.00 8.16
C ASN A 356 40.90 8.08 7.45
N GLN A 357 39.67 8.03 7.94
CA GLN A 357 38.58 7.33 7.27
C GLN A 357 37.95 8.27 6.25
N LEU A 358 37.61 7.72 5.07
CA LEU A 358 37.10 8.48 3.94
C LEU A 358 35.63 8.15 3.68
N ARG A 359 34.83 9.17 3.38
CA ARG A 359 33.48 9.01 2.82
C ARG A 359 33.36 9.88 1.58
N ASN A 360 32.95 9.28 0.48
CA ASN A 360 32.76 10.00 -0.77
C ASN A 360 31.29 10.06 -1.18
N ARG A 361 30.95 11.09 -1.94
CA ARG A 361 29.66 11.21 -2.62
C ARG A 361 29.90 11.70 -4.03
N THR A 362 29.34 10.99 -5.00
CA THR A 362 29.44 11.34 -6.42
C THR A 362 28.08 11.83 -6.94
N ILE A 363 28.11 12.82 -7.84
CA ILE A 363 26.97 13.27 -8.64
C ILE A 363 27.42 13.35 -10.11
N ARG A 364 26.47 13.32 -11.04
CA ARG A 364 26.75 13.58 -12.45
C ARG A 364 26.33 15.00 -12.78
N VAL A 365 27.19 15.72 -13.50
CA VAL A 365 26.92 17.06 -14.04
C VAL A 365 26.72 16.92 -15.55
N PRO A 366 25.48 16.94 -16.06
CA PRO A 366 25.21 16.85 -17.49
C PRO A 366 25.76 18.07 -18.24
N ILE A 367 26.15 17.88 -19.50
CA ILE A 367 26.65 18.95 -20.37
C ILE A 367 25.70 19.12 -21.56
N ILE A 368 25.25 20.35 -21.84
CA ILE A 368 24.45 20.68 -23.03
C ILE A 368 25.39 21.15 -24.15
N TYR A 369 25.37 20.45 -25.28
CA TYR A 369 26.05 20.88 -26.51
C TYR A 369 25.05 21.56 -27.48
N PRO A 370 25.53 22.28 -28.52
CA PRO A 370 24.66 23.05 -29.44
C PRO A 370 23.53 22.24 -30.11
N SER A 371 23.70 20.93 -30.30
CA SER A 371 22.71 20.04 -30.93
C SER A 371 21.75 19.37 -29.93
N ASP A 372 21.96 19.54 -28.62
CA ASP A 372 21.20 18.82 -27.60
C ASP A 372 19.85 19.47 -27.33
N LEU A 373 18.84 18.64 -27.06
CA LEU A 373 17.54 19.10 -26.56
C LEU A 373 17.65 19.44 -25.07
N PHE A 374 16.98 20.52 -24.66
CA PHE A 374 16.96 20.98 -23.27
C PHE A 374 15.65 21.73 -22.95
N CYS A 375 15.32 21.79 -21.67
CA CYS A 375 14.25 22.61 -21.13
C CYS A 375 14.82 23.96 -20.67
N ALA A 376 14.18 25.05 -21.09
CA ALA A 376 14.59 26.40 -20.73
C ALA A 376 14.34 26.65 -19.23
N ALA A 377 15.15 27.51 -18.62
CA ALA A 377 14.93 27.96 -17.26
C ALA A 377 13.54 28.60 -17.13
N GLN A 378 12.80 28.27 -16.07
CA GLN A 378 11.44 28.72 -15.85
C GLN A 378 11.25 29.14 -14.40
N GLU A 379 10.51 30.22 -14.14
CA GLU A 379 10.11 30.62 -12.79
C GLU A 379 8.59 30.50 -12.68
N ILE A 380 8.11 29.75 -11.68
CA ILE A 380 6.68 29.51 -11.41
C ILE A 380 6.45 29.75 -9.92
N ASP A 381 5.57 30.68 -9.56
CA ASP A 381 5.23 31.02 -8.16
C ASP A 381 6.45 31.27 -7.26
N GLY A 382 7.47 31.97 -7.77
CA GLY A 382 8.74 32.23 -7.06
C GLY A 382 9.70 31.04 -6.98
N ARG A 383 9.39 29.90 -7.62
CA ARG A 383 10.26 28.72 -7.73
C ARG A 383 11.02 28.76 -9.04
N LYS A 384 12.36 28.81 -8.97
CA LYS A 384 13.25 28.92 -10.14
C LYS A 384 13.76 27.54 -10.57
N TRP A 385 13.21 27.01 -11.66
CA TRP A 385 13.69 25.81 -12.33
C TRP A 385 14.87 26.15 -13.26
N PRO A 386 16.06 25.55 -13.04
CA PRO A 386 17.25 25.84 -13.86
C PRO A 386 17.13 25.24 -15.26
N LYS A 387 17.97 25.71 -16.20
CA LYS A 387 18.11 25.09 -17.53
C LYS A 387 18.60 23.65 -17.36
N THR A 388 17.90 22.68 -17.97
CA THR A 388 18.17 21.24 -17.75
C THR A 388 18.17 20.46 -19.07
N LYS A 389 19.12 19.55 -19.23
CA LYS A 389 19.28 18.69 -20.42
C LYS A 389 18.09 17.72 -20.57
N ASN A 390 17.75 17.35 -21.80
CA ASN A 390 16.73 16.34 -22.07
C ASN A 390 17.00 15.02 -21.32
N ASN A 391 15.93 14.41 -20.79
CA ASN A 391 15.91 13.21 -19.94
C ASN A 391 16.55 13.37 -18.55
N GLU A 392 17.05 14.55 -18.19
CA GLU A 392 17.53 14.84 -16.84
C GLU A 392 16.42 15.41 -15.96
N THR A 393 16.61 15.32 -14.64
CA THR A 393 15.66 15.80 -13.63
C THR A 393 16.24 16.98 -12.87
N ALA A 394 15.55 18.12 -12.91
CA ALA A 394 15.87 19.27 -12.09
C ALA A 394 15.39 19.03 -10.66
N ILE A 395 16.17 19.50 -9.68
CA ILE A 395 15.88 19.36 -8.25
C ILE A 395 15.98 20.75 -7.60
N ILE A 396 14.99 21.13 -6.81
CA ILE A 396 14.99 22.37 -6.03
C ILE A 396 14.53 22.08 -4.59
N ASP A 397 14.87 22.95 -3.65
CA ASP A 397 14.42 22.83 -2.25
C ASP A 397 12.95 23.23 -2.10
N CYS A 398 12.28 22.67 -1.09
CA CYS A 398 10.94 23.07 -0.72
C CYS A 398 10.91 24.53 -0.21
N THR A 399 10.05 25.36 -0.77
CA THR A 399 9.94 26.79 -0.44
C THR A 399 8.83 27.12 0.56
N ALA A 400 7.94 26.16 0.86
CA ALA A 400 6.82 26.36 1.77
C ALA A 400 7.27 26.37 3.25
N SER A 401 6.80 27.36 4.01
CA SER A 401 7.09 27.48 5.45
C SER A 401 6.55 26.28 6.23
N GLY A 402 7.35 25.73 7.16
CA GLY A 402 6.96 24.57 7.99
C GLY A 402 7.14 23.21 7.31
N ARG A 403 7.59 23.17 6.05
CA ARG A 403 7.85 21.94 5.29
C ARG A 403 9.31 21.85 4.87
N GLN A 404 9.82 20.64 4.76
CA GLN A 404 11.22 20.36 4.38
C GLN A 404 11.26 19.26 3.34
N GLY A 405 12.34 19.18 2.55
CA GLY A 405 12.51 18.18 1.50
C GLY A 405 12.85 18.82 0.15
N LEU A 406 12.58 18.10 -0.92
CA LEU A 406 12.96 18.47 -2.29
C LEU A 406 11.76 18.40 -3.23
N MET A 407 11.78 19.23 -4.27
CA MET A 407 10.87 19.14 -5.41
C MET A 407 11.67 18.70 -6.65
N LYS A 408 11.04 17.91 -7.52
CA LYS A 408 11.67 17.35 -8.72
C LYS A 408 10.83 17.64 -9.96
N ARG A 409 11.49 17.84 -11.10
CA ARG A 409 10.83 18.02 -12.40
C ARG A 409 11.69 17.45 -13.53
N LYS A 410 11.12 16.54 -14.32
CA LYS A 410 11.84 15.89 -15.43
C LYS A 410 11.77 16.74 -16.71
N CYS A 411 12.86 16.83 -17.46
CA CYS A 411 12.86 17.47 -18.77
C CYS A 411 12.59 16.45 -19.89
N ASN A 412 11.50 16.63 -20.63
CA ASN A 412 11.08 15.77 -21.73
C ASN A 412 11.21 16.52 -23.07
N GLY A 413 12.36 16.36 -23.73
CA GLY A 413 12.70 17.05 -24.96
C GLY A 413 12.95 18.54 -24.72
N LYS A 414 11.91 19.36 -24.98
CA LYS A 414 11.91 20.82 -24.76
C LYS A 414 10.87 21.27 -23.74
N THR A 415 10.00 20.37 -23.28
CA THR A 415 8.92 20.67 -22.35
C THR A 415 9.24 20.06 -20.99
N TRP A 416 8.94 20.82 -19.95
CA TRP A 416 9.00 20.32 -18.60
C TRP A 416 7.85 19.34 -18.32
N GLY A 417 8.15 18.26 -17.62
CA GLY A 417 7.13 17.36 -17.06
C GLY A 417 6.44 17.96 -15.83
N GLU A 418 5.62 17.13 -15.20
CA GLU A 418 4.89 17.50 -13.98
C GLU A 418 5.81 17.74 -12.78
N GLU A 419 5.38 18.63 -11.88
CA GLU A 419 6.09 18.93 -10.64
C GLU A 419 5.79 17.86 -9.59
N ILE A 420 6.83 17.17 -9.12
CA ILE A 420 6.70 16.18 -8.04
C ILE A 420 7.22 16.82 -6.74
N SER A 421 6.32 17.03 -5.79
CA SER A 421 6.65 17.55 -4.46
C SER A 421 6.90 16.42 -3.48
N LEU A 422 8.12 16.32 -2.95
CA LEU A 422 8.48 15.44 -1.83
C LEU A 422 8.61 16.23 -0.53
N CYS A 423 7.89 17.36 -0.42
CA CYS A 423 7.90 18.20 0.77
C CYS A 423 7.10 17.57 1.90
N VAL A 424 7.72 17.42 3.07
CA VAL A 424 7.17 16.75 4.25
C VAL A 424 6.97 17.78 5.38
N LYS A 425 5.93 17.62 6.20
CA LYS A 425 5.76 18.35 7.46
C LYS A 425 6.99 18.13 8.35
N ALA A 426 7.56 19.21 8.90
CA ALA A 426 8.76 19.10 9.74
C ALA A 426 8.56 18.15 10.94
N VAL A 427 7.37 18.16 11.55
CA VAL A 427 7.02 17.26 12.66
C VAL A 427 7.03 15.79 12.21
N LEU A 428 6.46 15.47 11.06
CA LEU A 428 6.44 14.11 10.53
C LEU A 428 7.84 13.61 10.14
N ASN A 429 8.69 14.50 9.64
CA ASN A 429 10.10 14.18 9.41
C ASN A 429 10.81 13.81 10.74
N ASN A 430 10.55 14.53 11.84
CA ASN A 430 11.09 14.18 13.16
C ASN A 430 10.60 12.81 13.65
N VAL A 431 9.35 12.43 13.35
CA VAL A 431 8.82 11.08 13.66
C VAL A 431 9.58 10.03 12.87
N ALA A 432 9.87 10.28 11.59
CA ALA A 432 10.66 9.36 10.77
C ALA A 432 12.10 9.20 11.27
N LEU A 433 12.72 10.29 11.75
CA LEU A 433 14.03 10.23 12.40
C LEU A 433 13.98 9.44 13.71
N THR A 434 12.95 9.67 14.54
CA THR A 434 12.74 8.93 15.80
C THR A 434 12.59 7.44 15.56
N ALA A 435 11.88 7.04 14.50
CA ALA A 435 11.73 5.64 14.13
C ALA A 435 13.04 5.02 13.60
N GLN A 436 13.90 5.80 12.94
CA GLN A 436 15.24 5.33 12.57
C GLN A 436 16.13 5.12 13.79
N ASP A 437 16.09 6.03 14.77
CA ASP A 437 16.79 5.87 16.04
C ASP A 437 16.29 4.61 16.77
N PHE A 438 14.97 4.40 16.81
CA PHE A 438 14.34 3.20 17.35
C PHE A 438 14.82 1.92 16.68
N GLU A 439 14.87 1.86 15.34
CA GLU A 439 15.32 0.68 14.59
C GLU A 439 16.78 0.31 14.89
N LYS A 440 17.63 1.31 15.13
CA LYS A 440 19.03 1.12 15.49
C LYS A 440 19.23 0.66 16.94
N GLY A 441 18.26 0.92 17.81
CA GLY A 441 18.28 0.53 19.23
C GLY A 441 18.21 1.69 20.23
N LEU A 442 18.09 2.94 19.78
CA LEU A 442 17.95 4.11 20.66
C LEU A 442 16.47 4.45 20.86
N GLY A 443 16.01 4.45 22.11
CA GLY A 443 14.59 4.59 22.42
C GLY A 443 13.77 3.33 22.10
N ALA A 444 14.43 2.22 21.73
CA ALA A 444 13.84 0.92 21.41
C ALA A 444 13.19 0.26 22.64
N THR A 445 12.03 0.80 23.03
CA THR A 445 11.22 0.45 24.20
C THR A 445 9.75 0.47 23.82
N GLN A 446 8.87 -0.20 24.58
CA GLN A 446 7.44 -0.17 24.28
C GLN A 446 6.90 1.27 24.24
N ASP A 447 7.29 2.11 25.20
CA ASP A 447 6.90 3.53 25.24
C ASP A 447 7.41 4.33 24.02
N GLY A 448 8.64 4.03 23.55
CA GLY A 448 9.18 4.64 22.33
C GLY A 448 8.39 4.26 21.08
N ALA A 449 8.00 2.99 20.95
CA ALA A 449 7.14 2.53 19.86
C ALA A 449 5.76 3.18 19.91
N ARG A 450 5.16 3.27 21.12
CA ARG A 450 3.88 3.94 21.35
C ARG A 450 3.92 5.40 20.88
N PHE A 451 4.96 6.12 21.29
CA PHE A 451 5.16 7.51 20.88
C PHE A 451 5.21 7.67 19.35
N ILE A 452 5.90 6.77 18.64
CA ILE A 452 6.01 6.80 17.18
C ILE A 452 4.63 6.59 16.54
N PHE A 453 3.88 5.56 16.95
CA PHE A 453 2.55 5.28 16.38
C PHE A 453 1.53 6.39 16.69
N GLN A 454 1.52 6.91 17.91
CA GLN A 454 0.67 8.05 18.29
C GLN A 454 1.01 9.32 17.50
N SER A 455 2.30 9.60 17.33
CA SER A 455 2.76 10.75 16.56
C SER A 455 2.40 10.61 15.08
N LEU A 456 2.47 9.40 14.51
CA LEU A 456 1.99 9.13 13.15
C LEU A 456 0.49 9.42 13.04
N LYS A 457 -0.33 8.85 13.92
CA LYS A 457 -1.80 9.07 13.93
C LYS A 457 -2.13 10.57 13.95
N ASN A 458 -1.56 11.31 14.90
CA ASN A 458 -1.86 12.73 15.09
C ASN A 458 -1.44 13.62 13.91
N ASN A 459 -0.36 13.27 13.21
CA ASN A 459 0.13 14.06 12.08
C ASN A 459 -0.48 13.66 10.73
N THR A 460 -1.29 12.61 10.72
CA THR A 460 -1.89 12.04 9.49
C THR A 460 -3.41 12.05 9.48
N SER A 461 -4.08 12.32 10.61
CA SER A 461 -5.54 12.31 10.73
C SER A 461 -6.27 13.51 10.13
N GLU A 462 -5.58 14.60 9.75
CA GLU A 462 -6.19 15.78 9.14
C GLU A 462 -6.17 15.69 7.59
N ASP A 463 -7.29 15.29 6.99
CA ASP A 463 -7.41 14.94 5.56
C ASP A 463 -7.06 16.07 4.56
N ASN A 464 -7.03 17.34 4.96
CA ASN A 464 -6.92 18.48 4.03
C ASN A 464 -5.50 19.05 3.81
N ASP A 465 -4.45 18.55 4.46
CA ASP A 465 -3.08 19.12 4.36
C ASP A 465 -1.95 18.07 4.18
N ASN A 466 -2.30 16.80 3.97
CA ASN A 466 -1.30 15.75 3.76
C ASN A 466 -0.84 15.72 2.29
N SER A 467 0.43 16.00 2.05
CA SER A 467 1.03 15.86 0.72
C SER A 467 1.42 14.41 0.44
N PHE A 468 1.70 14.09 -0.83
CA PHE A 468 2.32 12.80 -1.17
C PHE A 468 3.64 12.56 -0.41
N GLY A 469 4.45 13.61 -0.21
CA GLY A 469 5.66 13.52 0.60
C GLY A 469 5.38 13.06 2.03
N ASP A 470 4.30 13.55 2.65
CA ASP A 470 3.88 13.12 3.99
C ASP A 470 3.51 11.64 4.01
N ILE A 471 2.67 11.20 3.07
CA ILE A 471 2.21 9.81 2.98
C ILE A 471 3.40 8.88 2.75
N LYS A 472 4.28 9.22 1.80
CA LYS A 472 5.52 8.48 1.53
C LYS A 472 6.40 8.35 2.77
N THR A 473 6.48 9.41 3.56
CA THR A 473 7.25 9.43 4.81
C THR A 473 6.62 8.53 5.86
N ALA A 474 5.31 8.65 6.07
CA ALA A 474 4.58 7.83 7.03
C ALA A 474 4.66 6.32 6.70
N VAL A 475 4.50 5.94 5.43
CA VAL A 475 4.71 4.55 4.97
C VAL A 475 6.15 4.09 5.22
N SER A 476 7.14 4.97 5.03
CA SER A 476 8.53 4.67 5.39
C SER A 476 8.70 4.45 6.88
N VAL A 477 7.95 5.14 7.75
CA VAL A 477 7.99 4.91 9.21
C VAL A 477 7.47 3.51 9.54
N PHE A 478 6.34 3.08 8.98
CA PHE A 478 5.85 1.70 9.16
C PHE A 478 6.86 0.67 8.69
N LYS A 479 7.52 0.89 7.55
CA LYS A 479 8.59 0.01 7.07
C LYS A 479 9.76 -0.08 8.06
N THR A 480 10.19 1.06 8.61
CA THR A 480 11.27 1.11 9.59
C THR A 480 10.88 0.40 10.89
N MET A 481 9.66 0.63 11.39
CA MET A 481 9.13 -0.07 12.58
C MET A 481 9.00 -1.57 12.33
N ASN A 482 8.57 -1.99 11.14
CA ASN A 482 8.53 -3.41 10.76
C ASN A 482 9.93 -4.03 10.81
N LYS A 483 10.95 -3.34 10.28
CA LYS A 483 12.34 -3.79 10.36
C LYS A 483 12.82 -3.86 11.82
N ALA A 484 12.50 -2.86 12.64
CA ALA A 484 12.84 -2.84 14.06
C ALA A 484 12.23 -4.02 14.83
N SER A 485 11.03 -4.44 14.45
CA SER A 485 10.30 -5.54 15.11
C SER A 485 11.02 -6.90 15.04
N SER A 486 12.00 -7.04 14.13
CA SER A 486 12.87 -8.22 14.06
C SER A 486 13.87 -8.34 15.20
N ASN A 487 14.32 -7.21 15.76
CA ASN A 487 15.30 -7.16 16.86
C ASN A 487 14.63 -6.89 18.20
N MET A 488 13.59 -6.05 18.20
CA MET A 488 12.82 -5.70 19.39
C MET A 488 11.40 -6.26 19.31
N ALA A 489 11.06 -7.14 20.26
CA ALA A 489 9.70 -7.64 20.39
C ALA A 489 8.72 -6.52 20.77
N LEU A 490 7.69 -6.31 19.94
CA LEU A 490 6.62 -5.35 20.19
C LEU A 490 5.48 -6.02 20.97
N GLY A 491 5.02 -5.35 22.02
CA GLY A 491 3.98 -5.83 22.92
C GLY A 491 2.57 -5.56 22.42
N GLU A 492 1.61 -6.27 23.02
CA GLU A 492 0.18 -6.14 22.75
C GLU A 492 -0.40 -4.77 23.12
N ASP A 493 0.22 -4.07 24.06
CA ASP A 493 -0.18 -2.72 24.50
C ASP A 493 0.00 -1.66 23.42
N LEU A 494 0.70 -1.97 22.33
CA LEU A 494 0.87 -1.11 21.16
C LEU A 494 -0.19 -1.33 20.08
N LEU A 495 -1.03 -2.37 20.23
CA LEU A 495 -1.91 -2.83 19.17
C LEU A 495 -2.91 -1.74 18.73
N GLU A 496 -3.50 -1.05 19.70
CA GLU A 496 -4.44 0.05 19.47
C GLU A 496 -3.79 1.21 18.70
N ASP A 497 -2.65 1.73 19.21
CA ASP A 497 -1.94 2.85 18.59
C ASP A 497 -1.46 2.51 17.17
N PHE A 498 -0.95 1.28 16.98
CA PHE A 498 -0.52 0.80 15.68
C PHE A 498 -1.69 0.70 14.70
N ILE A 499 -2.78 0.02 15.05
CA ILE A 499 -3.93 -0.15 14.16
C ILE A 499 -4.55 1.19 13.80
N ASP A 500 -4.70 2.10 14.78
CA ASP A 500 -5.28 3.41 14.52
C ASP A 500 -4.41 4.28 13.62
N SER A 501 -3.08 4.25 13.82
CA SER A 501 -2.15 5.00 12.95
C SER A 501 -2.10 4.44 11.53
N ALA A 502 -2.23 3.12 11.36
CA ALA A 502 -2.34 2.51 10.04
C ALA A 502 -3.72 2.83 9.40
N SER A 503 -4.80 2.77 10.18
CA SER A 503 -6.15 3.08 9.73
C SER A 503 -6.29 4.53 9.25
N SER A 504 -5.66 5.50 9.93
CA SER A 504 -5.67 6.92 9.50
C SER A 504 -5.04 7.12 8.13
N MET A 505 -4.04 6.31 7.77
CA MET A 505 -3.39 6.39 6.45
C MET A 505 -4.25 5.92 5.29
N LEU A 506 -5.28 5.14 5.59
CA LEU A 506 -6.24 4.71 4.58
C LEU A 506 -7.32 5.77 4.29
N ASN A 507 -7.43 6.84 5.09
CA ASN A 507 -8.34 7.97 4.81
C ASN A 507 -7.80 8.96 3.76
N THR A 508 -6.47 9.09 3.63
CA THR A 508 -5.85 10.12 2.79
C THR A 508 -5.75 9.72 1.32
N SER A 509 -5.71 10.69 0.39
CA SER A 509 -5.47 10.44 -1.03
C SER A 509 -3.98 10.27 -1.32
N TRP A 510 -3.59 9.15 -1.95
CA TRP A 510 -2.18 8.84 -2.22
C TRP A 510 -1.73 9.24 -3.63
N GLU A 511 -2.61 9.90 -4.38
CA GLU A 511 -2.42 10.15 -5.81
C GLU A 511 -1.29 11.15 -6.10
N VAL A 512 -0.43 10.74 -7.02
CA VAL A 512 0.56 11.58 -7.72
C VAL A 512 0.32 11.38 -9.21
N GLY A 513 0.70 12.36 -10.02
CA GLY A 513 0.69 12.23 -11.48
C GLY A 513 1.43 11.00 -12.04
N ASP A 514 2.28 10.35 -11.23
CA ASP A 514 2.94 9.07 -11.55
C ASP A 514 2.23 7.87 -10.88
N LYS A 515 1.58 7.04 -11.70
CA LYS A 515 0.87 5.83 -11.27
C LYS A 515 1.81 4.73 -10.73
N GLU A 516 3.07 4.69 -11.18
CA GLU A 516 4.05 3.66 -10.79
C GLU A 516 4.56 3.90 -9.36
N GLU A 517 4.87 5.16 -9.00
CA GLU A 517 5.26 5.53 -7.64
C GLU A 517 4.14 5.26 -6.63
N THR A 518 2.89 5.60 -6.97
CA THR A 518 1.72 5.38 -6.11
C THR A 518 1.50 3.89 -5.83
N SER A 519 1.65 3.05 -6.87
CA SER A 519 1.50 1.60 -6.79
C SER A 519 2.55 0.94 -5.90
N THR A 520 3.82 1.37 -6.05
CA THR A 520 4.93 0.89 -5.23
C THR A 520 4.72 1.24 -3.76
N LEU A 521 4.16 2.43 -3.48
CA LEU A 521 3.89 2.90 -2.13
C LEU A 521 2.80 2.05 -1.43
N ALA A 522 1.71 1.71 -2.14
CA ALA A 522 0.65 0.81 -1.65
C ALA A 522 1.18 -0.57 -1.27
N SER A 523 2.02 -1.15 -2.13
CA SER A 523 2.65 -2.45 -1.88
C SER A 523 3.59 -2.41 -0.66
N GLN A 524 4.39 -1.34 -0.54
CA GLN A 524 5.27 -1.16 0.62
C GLN A 524 4.48 -0.98 1.92
N TYR A 525 3.37 -0.26 1.89
CA TYR A 525 2.48 -0.12 3.04
C TYR A 525 1.90 -1.47 3.48
N LEU A 526 1.33 -2.23 2.54
CA LEU A 526 0.75 -3.55 2.80
C LEU A 526 1.77 -4.47 3.49
N SER A 527 2.96 -4.62 2.90
CA SER A 527 4.03 -5.46 3.44
C SER A 527 4.50 -5.00 4.82
N SER A 528 4.53 -3.69 5.08
CA SER A 528 4.95 -3.13 6.37
C SER A 528 3.91 -3.39 7.46
N VAL A 529 2.62 -3.19 7.16
CA VAL A 529 1.54 -3.43 8.11
C VAL A 529 1.40 -4.92 8.41
N GLU A 530 1.43 -5.79 7.40
CA GLU A 530 1.40 -7.25 7.60
C GLU A 530 2.58 -7.76 8.44
N GLY A 531 3.79 -7.27 8.15
CA GLY A 531 4.97 -7.63 8.92
C GLY A 531 4.86 -7.22 10.39
N LEU A 532 4.36 -6.01 10.66
CA LEU A 532 4.12 -5.54 12.04
C LEU A 532 3.03 -6.37 12.75
N MET A 533 1.92 -6.68 12.07
CA MET A 533 0.87 -7.56 12.64
C MET A 533 1.42 -8.93 12.99
N LYS A 534 2.30 -9.48 12.15
CA LYS A 534 2.97 -10.76 12.41
C LYS A 534 3.89 -10.66 13.62
N SER A 535 4.70 -9.61 13.72
CA SER A 535 5.74 -9.46 14.76
C SER A 535 5.23 -9.03 16.13
N ILE A 536 4.10 -8.30 16.21
CA ILE A 536 3.52 -7.90 17.50
C ILE A 536 3.07 -9.14 18.27
N ARG A 537 3.56 -9.29 19.51
CA ARG A 537 3.25 -10.42 20.39
C ARG A 537 1.92 -10.17 21.07
N ILE A 538 0.94 -11.02 20.79
CA ILE A 538 -0.44 -10.87 21.29
C ILE A 538 -0.75 -12.02 22.25
N ASN A 539 -1.03 -11.68 23.51
CA ASN A 539 -1.23 -12.69 24.55
C ASN A 539 -2.72 -12.89 24.88
N ALA A 540 -3.49 -11.82 25.08
CA ALA A 540 -4.85 -11.90 25.63
C ALA A 540 -5.97 -11.36 24.71
N SER A 541 -5.70 -10.32 23.93
CA SER A 541 -6.64 -9.63 23.04
C SER A 541 -7.25 -10.57 22.02
N GLN A 542 -8.51 -10.30 21.68
CA GLN A 542 -9.25 -11.00 20.63
C GLN A 542 -9.13 -10.31 19.27
N GLY A 543 -8.44 -9.18 19.21
CA GLY A 543 -8.38 -8.31 18.04
C GLY A 543 -8.59 -6.84 18.40
N TYR A 544 -8.52 -5.97 17.40
CA TYR A 544 -8.81 -4.54 17.55
C TYR A 544 -9.39 -4.01 16.23
N ASN A 545 -10.42 -3.17 16.33
CA ASN A 545 -11.17 -2.67 15.19
C ASN A 545 -11.07 -1.14 15.13
N SER A 546 -10.67 -0.63 13.98
CA SER A 546 -10.67 0.79 13.63
C SER A 546 -11.47 1.01 12.34
N THR A 547 -11.51 2.24 11.82
CA THR A 547 -12.36 2.60 10.68
C THR A 547 -12.03 1.86 9.39
N ASN A 548 -10.74 1.73 9.04
CA ASN A 548 -10.29 1.10 7.80
C ASN A 548 -9.50 -0.19 8.02
N ILE A 549 -9.24 -0.57 9.28
CA ILE A 549 -8.52 -1.81 9.62
C ILE A 549 -9.26 -2.56 10.72
N GLN A 550 -9.51 -3.85 10.52
CA GLN A 550 -10.06 -4.75 11.54
C GLN A 550 -9.13 -5.95 11.69
N LEU A 551 -8.66 -6.17 12.91
CA LEU A 551 -7.87 -7.34 13.28
C LEU A 551 -8.72 -8.26 14.16
N GLN A 552 -8.76 -9.54 13.81
CA GLN A 552 -9.44 -10.59 14.55
C GLN A 552 -8.49 -11.75 14.81
N ILE A 553 -8.61 -12.40 15.97
CA ILE A 553 -7.66 -13.40 16.44
C ILE A 553 -8.38 -14.69 16.85
N CYS A 554 -7.77 -15.83 16.52
CA CYS A 554 -8.14 -17.15 17.01
C CYS A 554 -6.98 -17.79 17.77
N ARG A 555 -7.29 -18.53 18.84
CA ARG A 555 -6.31 -19.30 19.63
C ARG A 555 -6.78 -20.74 19.78
N ASN A 556 -5.85 -21.70 19.77
CA ASN A 556 -6.05 -23.11 20.09
C ASN A 556 -7.31 -23.74 19.45
N GLY A 557 -7.30 -23.89 18.12
CA GLY A 557 -8.35 -24.56 17.38
C GLY A 557 -7.82 -25.29 16.15
N SER A 558 -8.50 -26.37 15.73
CA SER A 558 -8.25 -27.00 14.44
C SER A 558 -8.76 -26.14 13.27
N SER A 559 -9.72 -25.25 13.53
CA SER A 559 -10.24 -24.28 12.58
C SER A 559 -10.48 -22.92 13.25
N CYS A 560 -10.22 -21.84 12.50
CA CYS A 560 -10.48 -20.46 12.89
C CYS A 560 -11.55 -19.88 11.98
N ASN A 561 -12.67 -19.43 12.55
CA ASN A 561 -13.71 -18.71 11.82
C ASN A 561 -13.87 -17.30 12.42
N ARG A 562 -13.58 -16.27 11.61
CA ARG A 562 -13.63 -14.85 12.00
C ARG A 562 -14.10 -13.99 10.86
N THR A 563 -14.77 -12.89 11.18
CA THR A 563 -15.28 -11.95 10.19
C THR A 563 -14.52 -10.62 10.27
N VAL A 564 -14.03 -10.10 9.15
CA VAL A 564 -13.43 -8.76 9.03
C VAL A 564 -14.16 -7.95 7.96
N PHE A 565 -14.74 -6.81 8.33
CA PHE A 565 -15.53 -5.94 7.43
C PHE A 565 -16.53 -6.71 6.56
N ASN A 566 -17.27 -7.64 7.18
CA ASN A 566 -18.25 -8.54 6.55
C ASN A 566 -17.67 -9.64 5.63
N VAL A 567 -16.36 -9.85 5.61
CA VAL A 567 -15.72 -11.00 4.97
C VAL A 567 -15.51 -12.09 6.00
N ASP A 568 -16.18 -13.24 5.86
CA ASP A 568 -15.97 -14.39 6.74
C ASP A 568 -14.72 -15.15 6.30
N VAL A 569 -13.82 -15.42 7.24
CA VAL A 569 -12.54 -16.07 7.03
C VAL A 569 -12.54 -17.38 7.81
N GLU A 570 -12.61 -18.48 7.08
CA GLU A 570 -12.51 -19.84 7.57
C GLU A 570 -11.11 -20.38 7.26
N LEU A 571 -10.29 -20.54 8.28
CA LEU A 571 -8.96 -21.14 8.15
C LEU A 571 -8.93 -22.52 8.80
N ASN A 572 -8.57 -23.55 8.04
CA ASN A 572 -8.36 -24.89 8.58
C ASN A 572 -6.86 -25.11 8.79
N ALA A 573 -6.37 -24.73 9.97
CA ALA A 573 -4.95 -24.84 10.32
C ALA A 573 -4.81 -25.31 11.76
N THR A 574 -3.99 -26.33 12.00
CA THR A 574 -3.54 -26.70 13.34
C THR A 574 -2.45 -25.72 13.78
N ALA A 575 -2.87 -24.60 14.38
CA ALA A 575 -1.98 -23.54 14.80
C ALA A 575 -2.31 -23.02 16.20
N ASP A 576 -1.27 -22.55 16.89
CA ASP A 576 -1.40 -21.96 18.23
C ASP A 576 -2.22 -20.67 18.17
N MET A 577 -1.98 -19.85 17.14
CA MET A 577 -2.66 -18.58 16.92
C MET A 577 -2.77 -18.22 15.43
N VAL A 578 -3.92 -17.66 15.08
CA VAL A 578 -4.22 -17.10 13.75
C VAL A 578 -4.60 -15.63 13.91
N LYS A 579 -3.94 -14.74 13.18
CA LYS A 579 -4.23 -13.30 13.11
C LYS A 579 -4.79 -12.98 11.72
N THR A 580 -6.02 -12.52 11.65
CA THR A 580 -6.71 -12.14 10.41
C THR A 580 -6.97 -10.65 10.39
N VAL A 581 -6.46 -9.96 9.39
CA VAL A 581 -6.60 -8.51 9.21
C VAL A 581 -7.36 -8.20 7.92
N GLY A 582 -8.36 -7.33 8.01
CA GLY A 582 -8.98 -6.69 6.85
C GLY A 582 -8.50 -5.25 6.73
N LEU A 583 -8.06 -4.83 5.55
CA LEU A 583 -7.65 -3.46 5.21
C LEU A 583 -8.58 -2.90 4.13
N GLN A 584 -9.39 -1.91 4.48
CA GLN A 584 -10.29 -1.21 3.57
C GLN A 584 -9.57 -0.09 2.80
N SER A 585 -10.08 0.27 1.63
CA SER A 585 -9.55 1.31 0.72
C SER A 585 -8.10 1.10 0.24
N LEU A 586 -7.53 -0.09 0.41
CA LEU A 586 -6.17 -0.40 -0.05
C LEU A 586 -6.14 -1.10 -1.42
N ALA A 587 -7.12 -1.96 -1.69
CA ALA A 587 -7.13 -2.78 -2.91
C ALA A 587 -7.16 -1.92 -4.20
N ASN A 588 -7.86 -0.79 -4.18
CA ASN A 588 -7.93 0.17 -5.29
C ASN A 588 -6.65 1.02 -5.48
N ARG A 589 -5.69 0.95 -4.55
CA ARG A 589 -4.40 1.68 -4.61
C ARG A 589 -3.25 0.80 -5.10
N LEU A 590 -3.43 -0.52 -5.13
CA LEU A 590 -2.48 -1.46 -5.69
C LEU A 590 -2.60 -1.47 -7.23
N PRO A 591 -1.52 -1.75 -7.97
CA PRO A 591 -1.55 -1.72 -9.43
C PRO A 591 -2.42 -2.86 -9.98
N ASN A 592 -3.21 -2.53 -11.00
CA ASN A 592 -4.18 -3.44 -11.64
C ASN A 592 -3.57 -4.24 -12.80
N GLN A 593 -2.25 -4.45 -12.81
CA GLN A 593 -1.56 -5.14 -13.91
C GLN A 593 -2.13 -6.55 -14.09
N GLY A 594 -2.59 -6.87 -15.30
CA GLY A 594 -3.23 -8.16 -15.63
C GLY A 594 -4.76 -8.18 -15.46
N TYR A 595 -5.37 -7.15 -14.84
CA TYR A 595 -6.81 -7.06 -14.60
C TYR A 595 -7.36 -5.67 -14.94
N GLU A 596 -6.97 -5.13 -16.09
CA GLU A 596 -7.45 -3.83 -16.57
C GLU A 596 -8.99 -3.86 -16.76
N GLY A 597 -9.71 -2.98 -16.05
CA GLY A 597 -11.18 -2.93 -16.06
C GLY A 597 -11.87 -3.77 -14.98
N ALA A 598 -11.12 -4.45 -14.11
CA ALA A 598 -11.68 -5.05 -12.90
C ALA A 598 -12.00 -3.99 -11.84
N THR A 599 -13.14 -4.16 -11.16
CA THR A 599 -13.46 -3.42 -9.94
C THR A 599 -12.98 -4.22 -8.74
N PHE A 600 -12.13 -3.59 -7.93
CA PHE A 600 -11.63 -4.14 -6.69
C PHE A 600 -12.65 -3.81 -5.60
N PRO A 601 -13.21 -4.79 -4.88
CA PRO A 601 -13.76 -4.55 -3.55
C PRO A 601 -12.70 -3.80 -2.78
N SER A 602 -13.11 -2.78 -2.03
CA SER A 602 -12.17 -1.91 -1.32
C SER A 602 -11.34 -2.65 -0.25
N ILE A 603 -11.50 -3.96 -0.06
CA ILE A 603 -10.87 -4.71 1.03
C ILE A 603 -9.75 -5.66 0.56
N VAL A 604 -8.64 -5.66 1.29
CA VAL A 604 -7.60 -6.69 1.27
C VAL A 604 -7.66 -7.45 2.60
N VAL A 605 -7.75 -8.77 2.54
CA VAL A 605 -7.78 -9.64 3.73
C VAL A 605 -6.49 -10.44 3.80
N SER A 606 -5.77 -10.34 4.90
CA SER A 606 -4.52 -11.08 5.12
C SER A 606 -4.64 -11.91 6.39
N SER A 607 -4.13 -13.13 6.36
CA SER A 607 -4.10 -14.02 7.52
C SER A 607 -2.69 -14.56 7.75
N THR A 608 -2.25 -14.49 9.00
CA THR A 608 -0.95 -15.01 9.42
C THR A 608 -1.12 -16.04 10.53
N VAL A 609 -0.26 -17.04 10.51
CA VAL A 609 -0.31 -18.19 11.41
C VAL A 609 1.01 -18.30 12.16
N GLU A 610 0.94 -18.51 13.47
CA GLU A 610 2.11 -18.80 14.31
C GLU A 610 2.24 -20.32 14.57
N ASN A 611 3.47 -20.83 14.49
CA ASN A 611 3.84 -22.23 14.77
C ASN A 611 3.03 -23.30 13.99
N ASN A 612 2.89 -23.13 12.68
CA ASN A 612 2.20 -24.13 11.87
C ASN A 612 3.04 -25.42 11.71
N THR A 613 2.44 -26.56 12.06
CA THR A 613 3.05 -27.90 11.93
C THR A 613 2.69 -28.62 10.62
N GLN A 614 1.75 -28.08 9.83
CA GLN A 614 1.34 -28.62 8.52
C GLN A 614 1.90 -27.79 7.36
N SER A 615 2.38 -28.47 6.31
CA SER A 615 2.97 -27.84 5.11
C SER A 615 1.95 -27.22 4.14
N SER A 616 0.66 -27.54 4.28
CA SER A 616 -0.43 -26.99 3.45
C SER A 616 -1.52 -26.39 4.34
N VAL A 617 -1.86 -25.12 4.10
CA VAL A 617 -2.95 -24.41 4.78
C VAL A 617 -4.06 -24.16 3.77
N ASN A 618 -5.30 -24.43 4.13
CA ASN A 618 -6.45 -24.09 3.30
C ASN A 618 -7.24 -22.95 3.96
N ILE A 619 -7.39 -21.83 3.26
CA ILE A 619 -8.14 -20.66 3.69
C ILE A 619 -9.34 -20.46 2.78
N ARG A 620 -10.50 -20.25 3.38
CA ARG A 620 -11.75 -19.98 2.69
C ARG A 620 -12.29 -18.61 3.12
N LEU A 621 -12.55 -17.75 2.15
CA LEU A 621 -12.97 -16.36 2.35
C LEU A 621 -14.35 -16.17 1.73
N ALA A 622 -15.35 -15.77 2.50
CA ALA A 622 -16.69 -15.47 2.01
C ALA A 622 -16.88 -13.96 1.95
N PHE A 623 -16.97 -13.40 0.74
CA PHE A 623 -17.19 -11.96 0.57
C PHE A 623 -18.70 -11.67 0.48
N PRO A 624 -19.18 -10.57 1.08
CA PRO A 624 -20.58 -10.19 1.04
C PRO A 624 -20.94 -9.81 -0.41
N ASN A 625 -21.93 -10.51 -0.97
CA ASN A 625 -22.32 -10.33 -2.37
C ASN A 625 -23.20 -9.06 -2.51
N GLU A 626 -22.60 -7.87 -2.53
CA GLU A 626 -23.36 -6.61 -2.56
C GLU A 626 -23.95 -6.25 -3.93
N VAL A 627 -23.76 -7.04 -4.99
CA VAL A 627 -24.28 -6.64 -6.31
C VAL A 627 -24.86 -7.81 -7.11
N ASN A 628 -26.17 -7.73 -7.36
CA ASN A 628 -26.90 -8.42 -8.43
C ASN A 628 -26.36 -8.00 -9.82
N SER A 629 -25.08 -8.23 -10.11
CA SER A 629 -24.46 -7.90 -11.39
C SER A 629 -23.68 -9.08 -11.94
N LYS A 630 -23.78 -9.27 -13.26
CA LYS A 630 -23.08 -10.26 -14.10
C LYS A 630 -21.55 -10.07 -14.13
N ALA A 631 -20.92 -9.81 -12.98
CA ALA A 631 -19.48 -9.69 -12.87
C ALA A 631 -18.89 -11.10 -12.61
N THR A 632 -17.88 -11.49 -13.37
CA THR A 632 -17.11 -12.70 -13.05
C THR A 632 -16.27 -12.41 -11.82
N MET A 633 -16.48 -13.20 -10.78
CA MET A 633 -15.70 -13.14 -9.55
C MET A 633 -14.44 -13.96 -9.72
N THR A 634 -13.27 -13.34 -9.56
CA THR A 634 -11.98 -14.03 -9.57
C THR A 634 -11.32 -13.84 -8.22
N CYS A 635 -10.91 -14.92 -7.59
CA CYS A 635 -10.16 -14.89 -6.34
C CYS A 635 -8.70 -14.64 -6.64
N VAL A 636 -8.12 -13.59 -6.05
CA VAL A 636 -6.71 -13.25 -6.28
C VAL A 636 -6.00 -12.97 -4.96
N PHE A 637 -4.68 -13.02 -5.03
CA PHE A 637 -3.81 -12.56 -3.97
C PHE A 637 -2.74 -11.62 -4.52
N TRP A 638 -2.21 -10.79 -3.62
CA TRP A 638 -1.13 -9.87 -3.94
C TRP A 638 0.21 -10.61 -3.94
N ASN A 639 0.82 -10.78 -5.11
CA ASN A 639 2.16 -11.35 -5.21
C ASN A 639 3.21 -10.26 -5.02
N VAL A 640 3.84 -10.23 -3.84
CA VAL A 640 4.86 -9.24 -3.47
C VAL A 640 6.11 -9.33 -4.35
N THR A 641 6.48 -10.52 -4.84
CA THR A 641 7.69 -10.70 -5.67
C THR A 641 7.50 -10.10 -7.06
N GLU A 642 6.32 -10.34 -7.65
CA GLU A 642 6.00 -9.90 -9.01
C GLU A 642 5.30 -8.54 -9.04
N GLN A 643 4.98 -7.97 -7.86
CA GLN A 643 4.27 -6.70 -7.70
C GLN A 643 2.97 -6.64 -8.52
N ARG A 644 2.24 -7.75 -8.56
CA ARG A 644 0.98 -7.90 -9.30
C ARG A 644 0.00 -8.81 -8.57
N TRP A 645 -1.27 -8.72 -8.94
CA TRP A 645 -2.29 -9.71 -8.54
C TRP A 645 -2.07 -11.03 -9.29
N SER A 646 -2.26 -12.16 -8.58
CA SER A 646 -2.24 -13.51 -9.16
C SER A 646 -3.41 -14.35 -8.62
N ASP A 647 -3.91 -15.26 -9.43
CA ASP A 647 -4.92 -16.27 -9.10
C ASP A 647 -4.31 -17.65 -8.75
N ASP A 648 -2.97 -17.79 -8.83
CA ASP A 648 -2.27 -19.05 -8.57
C ASP A 648 -2.60 -19.64 -7.18
N GLY A 649 -3.21 -20.83 -7.16
CA GLY A 649 -3.55 -21.53 -5.92
C GLY A 649 -4.81 -21.00 -5.21
N CYS A 650 -5.60 -20.15 -5.87
CA CYS A 650 -6.90 -19.66 -5.41
C CYS A 650 -8.02 -20.03 -6.39
N GLU A 651 -9.12 -20.59 -5.90
CA GLU A 651 -10.28 -20.97 -6.70
C GLU A 651 -11.55 -20.27 -6.20
N PHE A 652 -12.39 -19.84 -7.14
CA PHE A 652 -13.73 -19.33 -6.83
C PHE A 652 -14.71 -20.49 -6.67
N VAL A 653 -15.41 -20.51 -5.54
CA VAL A 653 -16.40 -21.53 -5.19
C VAL A 653 -17.75 -20.86 -4.88
N THR A 654 -18.77 -21.21 -5.65
CA THR A 654 -20.16 -20.80 -5.34
C THR A 654 -20.69 -21.63 -4.18
N GLY A 655 -21.14 -20.99 -3.10
CA GLY A 655 -21.75 -21.71 -1.96
C GLY A 655 -23.24 -21.40 -1.76
N PRO A 656 -23.86 -21.97 -0.72
CA PRO A 656 -25.30 -21.88 -0.51
C PRO A 656 -25.75 -20.43 -0.28
N GLY A 657 -26.81 -19.99 -0.96
CA GLY A 657 -27.39 -18.65 -0.80
C GLY A 657 -26.76 -17.54 -1.64
N ASN A 658 -26.13 -17.84 -2.78
CA ASN A 658 -25.41 -16.87 -3.63
C ASN A 658 -24.22 -16.18 -2.92
N LEU A 659 -23.62 -16.82 -1.92
CA LEU A 659 -22.39 -16.34 -1.29
C LEU A 659 -21.17 -16.73 -2.15
N ALA A 660 -20.29 -15.76 -2.36
CA ALA A 660 -19.07 -15.88 -3.14
C ALA A 660 -17.92 -16.33 -2.23
N TYR A 661 -17.44 -17.58 -2.39
CA TYR A 661 -16.31 -18.09 -1.63
C TYR A 661 -15.04 -18.09 -2.47
N CYS A 662 -13.92 -17.72 -1.87
CA CYS A 662 -12.59 -17.92 -2.40
C CYS A 662 -11.86 -18.95 -1.55
N GLU A 663 -11.43 -20.05 -2.15
CA GLU A 663 -10.67 -21.11 -1.47
C GLU A 663 -9.22 -21.09 -1.98
N CYS A 664 -8.26 -20.86 -1.09
CA CYS A 664 -6.85 -20.73 -1.44
C CYS A 664 -5.98 -21.67 -0.61
N ASN A 665 -4.90 -22.19 -1.22
CA ASN A 665 -4.00 -23.18 -0.61
C ASN A 665 -2.72 -22.57 0.03
N HIS A 666 -2.70 -21.26 0.23
CA HIS A 666 -1.59 -20.52 0.82
C HIS A 666 -2.08 -19.41 1.75
N LEU A 667 -1.16 -18.70 2.39
CA LEU A 667 -1.43 -17.58 3.29
C LEU A 667 -0.74 -16.33 2.73
N THR A 668 -1.51 -15.45 2.11
CA THR A 668 -1.05 -14.19 1.50
C THR A 668 -2.11 -13.09 1.71
N SER A 669 -1.92 -11.90 1.14
CA SER A 669 -2.94 -10.84 1.15
C SER A 669 -3.93 -11.08 0.02
N PHE A 670 -5.13 -11.50 0.37
CA PHE A 670 -6.20 -11.85 -0.56
C PHE A 670 -7.11 -10.65 -0.86
N SER A 671 -7.66 -10.62 -2.06
CA SER A 671 -8.80 -9.78 -2.41
C SER A 671 -9.66 -10.54 -3.43
N MET A 672 -10.94 -10.21 -3.51
CA MET A 672 -11.78 -10.72 -4.59
C MET A 672 -11.72 -9.70 -5.73
N LEU A 673 -11.62 -10.08 -6.99
CA LEU A 673 -11.81 -9.14 -8.10
C LEU A 673 -13.20 -9.32 -8.65
N MET A 674 -13.96 -8.21 -8.71
CA MET A 674 -15.19 -8.16 -9.47
C MET A 674 -14.82 -7.63 -10.85
N SER A 675 -14.57 -8.48 -11.82
CA SER A 675 -14.38 -8.00 -13.18
C SER A 675 -15.73 -7.71 -13.83
N LYS A 676 -15.98 -6.45 -14.20
CA LYS A 676 -17.05 -6.10 -15.15
C LYS A 676 -16.58 -6.45 -16.56
N HIS A 677 -16.37 -7.73 -16.81
CA HIS A 677 -16.30 -8.22 -18.17
C HIS A 677 -17.48 -9.16 -18.38
N ALA A 678 -18.54 -8.61 -18.97
CA ALA A 678 -19.29 -9.41 -19.93
C ALA A 678 -18.24 -9.93 -20.92
N VAL A 679 -18.03 -11.24 -20.92
CA VAL A 679 -17.20 -12.02 -21.84
C VAL A 679 -16.60 -11.14 -22.95
N SER A 680 -15.36 -10.67 -22.78
CA SER A 680 -14.63 -9.98 -23.86
C SER A 680 -14.44 -11.01 -24.97
N MET A 681 -15.32 -10.96 -25.96
CA MET A 681 -15.17 -11.67 -27.23
C MET A 681 -14.30 -10.82 -28.13
N PRO A 682 -13.02 -11.19 -28.35
CA PRO A 682 -12.17 -10.44 -29.26
C PRO A 682 -12.85 -10.37 -30.63
N LEU A 683 -12.66 -9.26 -31.36
CA LEU A 683 -13.13 -9.10 -32.73
C LEU A 683 -14.65 -8.91 -32.95
N LEU A 684 -15.50 -8.92 -31.91
CA LEU A 684 -16.96 -8.90 -32.11
C LEU A 684 -17.48 -7.53 -32.59
N ASP A 685 -16.90 -6.44 -32.09
CA ASP A 685 -17.25 -5.08 -32.49
C ASP A 685 -16.77 -4.80 -33.92
N GLU A 686 -15.55 -5.22 -34.27
CA GLU A 686 -15.05 -5.11 -35.64
C GLU A 686 -15.93 -5.90 -36.63
N LEU A 687 -16.35 -7.11 -36.27
CA LEU A 687 -17.28 -7.92 -37.08
C LEU A 687 -18.64 -7.23 -37.24
N THR A 688 -19.16 -6.61 -36.18
CA THR A 688 -20.42 -5.87 -36.22
C THR A 688 -20.34 -4.68 -37.16
N TYR A 689 -19.27 -3.89 -37.09
CA TYR A 689 -19.10 -2.70 -37.94
C TYR A 689 -18.91 -3.06 -39.41
N ILE A 690 -18.10 -4.08 -39.70
CA ILE A 690 -17.90 -4.57 -41.08
C ILE A 690 -19.22 -5.13 -41.63
N GLY A 691 -19.92 -5.95 -40.85
CA GLY A 691 -21.19 -6.55 -41.24
C GLY A 691 -22.26 -5.49 -41.52
N LEU A 692 -22.46 -4.55 -40.60
CA LEU A 692 -23.43 -3.45 -40.76
C LEU A 692 -23.09 -2.57 -41.98
N GLY A 693 -21.81 -2.30 -42.23
CA GLY A 693 -21.38 -1.59 -43.45
C GLY A 693 -21.80 -2.31 -44.73
N ILE A 694 -21.62 -3.63 -44.80
CA ILE A 694 -22.08 -4.46 -45.93
C ILE A 694 -23.61 -4.45 -46.03
N SER A 695 -24.33 -4.53 -44.91
CA SER A 695 -25.80 -4.48 -44.84
C SER A 695 -26.34 -3.15 -45.40
N ILE A 696 -25.81 -2.02 -44.94
CA ILE A 696 -26.22 -0.67 -45.38
C ILE A 696 -26.04 -0.52 -46.90
N CYS A 697 -24.86 -0.88 -47.43
CA CYS A 697 -24.60 -0.84 -48.87
C CYS A 697 -25.59 -1.73 -49.66
N SER A 698 -25.85 -2.94 -49.16
CA SER A 698 -26.75 -3.90 -49.80
C SER A 698 -28.20 -3.41 -49.81
N LEU A 699 -28.66 -2.76 -48.73
CA LEU A 699 -30.00 -2.20 -48.60
C LEU A 699 -30.22 -1.00 -49.53
N ILE A 700 -29.22 -0.12 -49.66
CA ILE A 700 -29.28 1.00 -50.60
C ILE A 700 -29.42 0.48 -52.04
N VAL A 701 -28.60 -0.50 -52.42
CA VAL A 701 -28.68 -1.15 -53.73
C VAL A 701 -30.04 -1.81 -53.95
N TYR A 702 -30.56 -2.53 -52.94
CA TYR A 702 -31.86 -3.18 -53.02
C TYR A 702 -33.01 -2.19 -53.23
N ILE A 703 -33.05 -1.09 -52.46
CA ILE A 703 -34.08 -0.05 -52.58
C ILE A 703 -34.05 0.59 -53.98
N ILE A 704 -32.86 0.86 -54.53
CA ILE A 704 -32.70 1.39 -55.89
C ILE A 704 -33.28 0.40 -56.91
N ILE A 705 -32.92 -0.88 -56.81
CA ILE A 705 -33.40 -1.93 -57.71
C ILE A 705 -34.93 -2.06 -57.66
N GLU A 706 -35.52 -2.11 -56.47
CA GLU A 706 -36.97 -2.20 -56.29
C GLU A 706 -37.69 -0.98 -56.87
N CYS A 707 -37.13 0.23 -56.72
CA CYS A 707 -37.69 1.43 -57.33
C CYS A 707 -37.67 1.38 -58.86
N LEU A 708 -36.59 0.87 -59.47
CA LEU A 708 -36.47 0.74 -60.92
C LEU A 708 -37.44 -0.29 -61.49
N VAL A 709 -37.62 -1.41 -60.80
CA VAL A 709 -38.40 -2.56 -61.30
C VAL A 709 -39.87 -2.50 -60.84
N TRP A 710 -40.24 -1.56 -59.95
CA TRP A 710 -41.54 -1.47 -59.30
C TRP A 710 -42.75 -1.74 -60.22
N LYS A 711 -42.84 -1.01 -61.35
CA LYS A 711 -43.97 -1.15 -62.29
C LYS A 711 -44.06 -2.54 -62.93
N ALA A 712 -42.93 -3.24 -63.09
CA ALA A 712 -42.87 -4.55 -63.73
C ALA A 712 -43.24 -5.69 -62.77
N VAL A 713 -42.90 -5.57 -61.48
CA VAL A 713 -43.11 -6.64 -60.48
C VAL A 713 -44.43 -6.52 -59.72
N VAL A 714 -45.01 -5.32 -59.66
CA VAL A 714 -46.25 -5.02 -58.90
C VAL A 714 -47.52 -5.25 -59.74
N LYS A 715 -47.63 -6.41 -60.41
CA LYS A 715 -48.77 -6.72 -61.32
C LYS A 715 -50.02 -7.23 -60.61
N SER A 716 -49.90 -7.86 -59.44
CA SER A 716 -51.04 -8.35 -58.64
C SER A 716 -51.16 -7.59 -57.32
N SER A 717 -52.36 -7.59 -56.73
CA SER A 717 -52.60 -7.00 -55.39
C SER A 717 -51.67 -7.58 -54.32
N LEU A 718 -51.38 -8.87 -54.42
CA LEU A 718 -50.46 -9.59 -53.55
C LEU A 718 -49.00 -9.19 -53.77
N SER A 719 -48.55 -9.16 -55.03
CA SER A 719 -47.18 -8.75 -55.36
C SER A 719 -46.93 -7.32 -54.89
N HIS A 720 -47.94 -6.45 -55.05
CA HIS A 720 -47.90 -5.09 -54.54
C HIS A 720 -47.62 -5.04 -53.05
N PHE A 721 -48.39 -5.76 -52.24
CA PHE A 721 -48.20 -5.76 -50.78
C PHE A 721 -46.83 -6.33 -50.41
N ARG A 722 -46.43 -7.45 -51.03
CA ARG A 722 -45.14 -8.10 -50.76
C ARG A 722 -43.95 -7.17 -51.01
N HIS A 723 -43.89 -6.53 -52.18
CA HIS A 723 -42.82 -5.57 -52.51
C HIS A 723 -42.91 -4.29 -51.68
N THR A 724 -44.12 -3.84 -51.32
CA THR A 724 -44.30 -2.73 -50.37
C THR A 724 -43.75 -3.08 -48.99
N ALA A 725 -44.07 -4.26 -48.46
CA ALA A 725 -43.58 -4.71 -47.17
C ALA A 725 -42.06 -4.87 -47.17
N LEU A 726 -41.48 -5.49 -48.20
CA LEU A 726 -40.02 -5.62 -48.34
C LEU A 726 -39.32 -4.25 -48.43
N LEU A 727 -39.87 -3.29 -49.19
CA LEU A 727 -39.33 -1.94 -49.27
C LEU A 727 -39.37 -1.22 -47.91
N ASN A 728 -40.46 -1.34 -47.15
CA ASN A 728 -40.55 -0.74 -45.82
C ASN A 728 -39.65 -1.46 -44.79
N ILE A 729 -39.53 -2.79 -44.85
CA ILE A 729 -38.56 -3.57 -44.06
C ILE A 729 -37.14 -3.06 -44.32
N SER A 730 -36.76 -2.92 -45.60
CA SER A 730 -35.44 -2.43 -45.99
C SER A 730 -35.19 -0.99 -45.58
N LEU A 731 -36.18 -0.11 -45.71
CA LEU A 731 -36.06 1.29 -45.30
C LEU A 731 -35.91 1.41 -43.78
N CYS A 732 -36.74 0.70 -43.01
CA CYS A 732 -36.66 0.70 -41.55
C CYS A 732 -35.34 0.09 -41.06
N LEU A 733 -34.89 -1.03 -41.64
CA LEU A 733 -33.60 -1.64 -41.30
C LEU A 733 -32.42 -0.72 -41.65
N LEU A 734 -32.45 -0.03 -42.81
CA LEU A 734 -31.41 0.92 -43.20
C LEU A 734 -31.28 2.06 -42.18
N LEU A 735 -32.40 2.68 -41.80
CA LEU A 735 -32.40 3.77 -40.82
C LEU A 735 -31.97 3.30 -39.43
N ALA A 736 -32.34 2.09 -39.04
CA ALA A 736 -31.93 1.47 -37.79
C ALA A 736 -30.42 1.19 -37.76
N ASP A 737 -29.87 0.58 -38.81
CA ASP A 737 -28.45 0.24 -38.93
C ASP A 737 -27.57 1.50 -39.00
N CYS A 738 -27.99 2.54 -39.74
CA CYS A 738 -27.31 3.84 -39.74
C CYS A 738 -27.32 4.47 -38.34
N SER A 739 -28.44 4.39 -37.63
CA SER A 739 -28.55 4.93 -36.27
C SER A 739 -27.68 4.13 -35.28
N PHE A 740 -27.61 2.81 -35.43
CA PHE A 740 -26.76 1.93 -34.63
C PHE A 740 -25.29 2.26 -34.84
N LEU A 741 -24.84 2.32 -36.09
CA LEU A 741 -23.46 2.66 -36.45
C LEU A 741 -23.06 4.05 -35.95
N ALA A 742 -23.95 5.04 -36.06
CA ALA A 742 -23.71 6.38 -35.53
C ALA A 742 -23.56 6.37 -33.99
N SER A 743 -24.33 5.55 -33.29
CA SER A 743 -24.27 5.44 -31.82
C SER A 743 -23.06 4.67 -31.28
N SER A 744 -22.38 3.90 -32.12
CA SER A 744 -21.18 3.13 -31.74
C SER A 744 -19.97 4.00 -31.43
N PHE A 745 -20.03 5.30 -31.74
CA PHE A 745 -19.00 6.29 -31.41
C PHE A 745 -19.55 7.31 -30.39
N PRO A 746 -19.82 6.89 -29.13
CA PRO A 746 -20.44 7.77 -28.14
C PRO A 746 -19.56 8.95 -27.71
N SER A 747 -18.23 8.85 -27.86
CA SER A 747 -17.26 9.90 -27.52
C SER A 747 -17.41 11.19 -28.34
N ILE A 748 -18.12 11.14 -29.47
CA ILE A 748 -18.38 12.29 -30.35
C ILE A 748 -19.83 12.77 -30.29
N LEU A 749 -20.68 12.19 -29.44
CA LEU A 749 -22.11 12.47 -29.38
C LEU A 749 -22.50 13.27 -28.14
N ASN A 750 -23.37 14.27 -28.32
CA ASN A 750 -24.03 14.97 -27.22
C ASN A 750 -25.19 14.12 -26.66
N GLU A 751 -25.61 14.38 -25.42
CA GLU A 751 -26.70 13.64 -24.76
C GLU A 751 -28.01 13.64 -25.56
N THR A 752 -28.36 14.78 -26.15
CA THR A 752 -29.55 14.92 -27.01
C THR A 752 -29.45 14.07 -28.27
N THR A 753 -28.27 14.02 -28.90
CA THR A 753 -28.05 13.22 -30.11
C THR A 753 -28.12 11.74 -29.78
N CYS A 754 -27.59 11.33 -28.63
CA CYS A 754 -27.70 9.96 -28.17
C CYS A 754 -29.17 9.57 -27.92
N LEU A 755 -29.95 10.41 -27.22
CA LEU A 755 -31.39 10.17 -27.04
C LEU A 755 -32.13 10.01 -28.37
N VAL A 756 -31.88 10.91 -29.34
CA VAL A 756 -32.49 10.83 -30.68
C VAL A 756 -32.14 9.52 -31.37
N LEU A 757 -30.89 9.08 -31.31
CA LEU A 757 -30.46 7.81 -31.89
C LEU A 757 -31.10 6.62 -31.18
N VAL A 758 -31.25 6.64 -29.85
CA VAL A 758 -31.95 5.58 -29.11
C VAL A 758 -33.41 5.48 -29.52
N VAL A 759 -34.13 6.61 -29.58
CA VAL A 759 -35.53 6.64 -30.02
C VAL A 759 -35.66 6.16 -31.45
N ALA A 760 -34.79 6.62 -32.35
CA ALA A 760 -34.75 6.19 -33.74
C ALA A 760 -34.56 4.67 -33.87
N LYS A 761 -33.57 4.10 -33.18
CA LYS A 761 -33.30 2.66 -33.23
C LYS A 761 -34.47 1.85 -32.65
N HIS A 762 -34.99 2.25 -31.50
CA HIS A 762 -36.14 1.58 -30.88
C HIS A 762 -37.34 1.55 -31.84
N TYR A 763 -37.66 2.69 -32.47
CA TYR A 763 -38.76 2.78 -33.42
C TYR A 763 -38.52 1.98 -34.72
N PHE A 764 -37.38 2.18 -35.38
CA PHE A 764 -37.12 1.59 -36.70
C PHE A 764 -36.91 0.08 -36.64
N TYR A 765 -36.20 -0.46 -35.64
CA TYR A 765 -36.11 -1.91 -35.47
C TYR A 765 -37.49 -2.50 -35.20
N LEU A 766 -38.30 -1.88 -34.33
CA LEU A 766 -39.64 -2.36 -34.02
C LEU A 766 -40.57 -2.32 -35.26
N ALA A 767 -40.57 -1.22 -36.01
CA ALA A 767 -41.33 -1.09 -37.25
C ALA A 767 -40.95 -2.14 -38.30
N MET A 768 -39.65 -2.43 -38.44
CA MET A 768 -39.18 -3.52 -39.30
C MET A 768 -39.82 -4.87 -38.90
N PHE A 769 -39.84 -5.20 -37.61
CA PHE A 769 -40.50 -6.42 -37.12
C PHE A 769 -42.00 -6.47 -37.40
N PHE A 770 -42.72 -5.37 -37.21
CA PHE A 770 -44.16 -5.33 -37.51
C PHE A 770 -44.43 -5.47 -39.03
N TRP A 771 -43.57 -4.94 -39.89
CA TRP A 771 -43.66 -5.20 -41.34
C TRP A 771 -43.30 -6.65 -41.71
N MET A 772 -42.34 -7.27 -41.01
CA MET A 772 -42.06 -8.71 -41.17
C MET A 772 -43.24 -9.57 -40.72
N LEU A 773 -43.93 -9.21 -39.63
CA LEU A 773 -45.17 -9.85 -39.20
C LEU A 773 -46.25 -9.76 -40.30
N CYS A 774 -46.47 -8.56 -40.84
CA CYS A 774 -47.42 -8.32 -41.91
C CYS A 774 -47.12 -9.18 -43.15
N LEU A 775 -45.85 -9.26 -43.55
CA LEU A 775 -45.40 -10.09 -44.67
C LEU A 775 -45.65 -11.59 -44.41
N SER A 776 -45.32 -12.05 -43.21
CA SER A 776 -45.47 -13.45 -42.76
C SER A 776 -46.94 -13.89 -42.73
N VAL A 777 -47.81 -13.11 -42.08
CA VAL A 777 -49.25 -13.39 -42.00
C VAL A 777 -49.91 -13.35 -43.37
N MET A 778 -49.51 -12.41 -44.24
CA MET A 778 -50.02 -12.34 -45.62
C MET A 778 -49.71 -13.63 -46.39
N LEU A 779 -48.48 -14.16 -46.30
CA LEU A 779 -48.09 -15.37 -47.00
C LEU A 779 -48.86 -16.61 -46.51
N VAL A 780 -49.06 -16.76 -45.20
CA VAL A 780 -49.86 -17.86 -44.64
C VAL A 780 -51.33 -17.75 -45.04
N HIS A 781 -51.91 -16.55 -44.94
CA HIS A 781 -53.30 -16.32 -45.35
C HIS A 781 -53.52 -16.73 -46.81
N GLN A 782 -52.59 -16.38 -47.70
CA GLN A 782 -52.69 -16.74 -49.11
C GLN A 782 -52.58 -18.26 -49.36
N LEU A 783 -51.71 -18.96 -48.62
CA LEU A 783 -51.53 -20.40 -48.77
C LEU A 783 -52.72 -21.22 -48.25
N ILE A 784 -53.38 -20.76 -47.18
CA ILE A 784 -54.52 -21.45 -46.57
C ILE A 784 -55.84 -21.05 -47.24
N PHE A 785 -56.05 -19.75 -47.50
CA PHE A 785 -57.30 -19.21 -48.03
C PHE A 785 -57.17 -18.80 -49.50
N VAL A 786 -56.86 -19.78 -50.36
CA VAL A 786 -56.66 -19.59 -51.81
C VAL A 786 -57.87 -18.93 -52.50
N PHE A 787 -59.08 -19.06 -51.94
CA PHE A 787 -60.33 -18.53 -52.48
C PHE A 787 -60.85 -17.24 -51.81
N SER A 788 -60.18 -16.73 -50.76
CA SER A 788 -60.59 -15.49 -50.07
C SER A 788 -59.79 -14.30 -50.58
N HIS A 789 -60.38 -13.52 -51.50
CA HIS A 789 -59.75 -12.31 -52.04
C HIS A 789 -60.09 -11.07 -51.19
N ILE A 790 -59.20 -10.73 -50.26
CA ILE A 790 -59.25 -9.43 -49.57
C ILE A 790 -58.75 -8.33 -50.54
N GLY A 791 -59.48 -7.21 -50.60
CA GLY A 791 -59.19 -6.12 -51.54
C GLY A 791 -57.84 -5.42 -51.28
N LYS A 792 -57.16 -5.00 -52.35
CA LYS A 792 -55.85 -4.30 -52.30
C LYS A 792 -55.81 -3.15 -51.28
N LYS A 793 -56.86 -2.32 -51.23
CA LYS A 793 -56.93 -1.17 -50.32
C LYS A 793 -56.94 -1.59 -48.85
N VAL A 794 -57.64 -2.68 -48.52
CA VAL A 794 -57.78 -3.17 -47.14
C VAL A 794 -56.46 -3.71 -46.61
N TYR A 795 -55.74 -4.53 -47.39
CA TYR A 795 -54.42 -5.01 -46.99
C TYR A 795 -53.42 -3.87 -46.79
N MET A 796 -53.44 -2.88 -47.67
CA MET A 796 -52.53 -1.73 -47.55
C MET A 796 -52.84 -0.91 -46.29
N ILE A 797 -54.11 -0.59 -46.03
CA ILE A 797 -54.50 0.13 -44.80
C ILE A 797 -54.11 -0.67 -43.55
N LEU A 798 -54.40 -1.97 -43.53
CA LEU A 798 -54.06 -2.84 -42.41
C LEU A 798 -52.54 -2.93 -42.19
N GLY A 799 -51.78 -3.10 -43.28
CA GLY A 799 -50.32 -3.16 -43.24
C GLY A 799 -49.66 -1.87 -42.75
N PHE A 800 -50.08 -0.71 -43.27
CA PHE A 800 -49.55 0.59 -42.79
C PHE A 800 -49.98 0.90 -41.36
N THR A 801 -51.17 0.46 -40.93
CA THR A 801 -51.63 0.62 -39.54
C THR A 801 -50.78 -0.22 -38.60
N ILE A 802 -50.66 -1.53 -38.85
CA ILE A 802 -49.88 -2.43 -38.00
C ILE A 802 -48.37 -2.11 -38.06
N GLY A 803 -47.86 -1.82 -39.25
CA GLY A 803 -46.44 -1.59 -39.52
C GLY A 803 -45.85 -0.31 -38.93
N TYR A 804 -46.68 0.70 -38.64
CA TYR A 804 -46.20 1.99 -38.11
C TYR A 804 -46.93 2.46 -36.85
N VAL A 805 -48.26 2.37 -36.79
CA VAL A 805 -49.02 2.87 -35.62
C VAL A 805 -48.71 2.06 -34.38
N CYS A 806 -48.65 0.73 -34.48
CA CYS A 806 -48.29 -0.14 -33.34
C CYS A 806 -46.89 0.18 -32.78
N PRO A 807 -45.81 0.24 -33.59
CA PRO A 807 -44.50 0.69 -33.11
C PRO A 807 -44.51 2.08 -32.47
N THR A 808 -45.21 3.06 -33.05
CA THR A 808 -45.30 4.42 -32.49
C THR A 808 -45.93 4.41 -31.10
N VAL A 809 -47.03 3.67 -30.92
CA VAL A 809 -47.70 3.56 -29.61
C VAL A 809 -46.76 2.92 -28.59
N THR A 810 -46.08 1.83 -28.95
CA THR A 810 -45.14 1.15 -28.05
C THR A 810 -44.01 2.09 -27.60
N VAL A 811 -43.35 2.79 -28.54
CA VAL A 811 -42.24 3.68 -28.21
C VAL A 811 -42.73 4.88 -27.38
N ALA A 812 -43.86 5.49 -27.74
CA ALA A 812 -44.41 6.64 -27.02
C ALA A 812 -44.80 6.29 -25.58
N VAL A 813 -45.54 5.19 -25.38
CA VAL A 813 -45.92 4.72 -24.04
C VAL A 813 -44.69 4.39 -23.21
N THR A 814 -43.69 3.75 -23.80
CA THR A 814 -42.44 3.40 -23.12
C THR A 814 -41.67 4.66 -22.71
N TYR A 815 -41.49 5.62 -23.61
CA TYR A 815 -40.78 6.86 -23.32
C TYR A 815 -41.48 7.63 -22.19
N VAL A 816 -42.79 7.83 -22.28
CA VAL A 816 -43.59 8.55 -21.26
C VAL A 816 -43.56 7.83 -19.91
N TYR A 817 -43.69 6.50 -19.89
CA TYR A 817 -43.66 5.72 -18.65
C TYR A 817 -42.31 5.85 -17.92
N TYR A 818 -41.20 5.75 -18.65
CA TYR A 818 -39.86 5.83 -18.06
C TYR A 818 -39.39 7.27 -17.79
N ASP A 819 -39.98 8.28 -18.44
CA ASP A 819 -39.69 9.69 -18.20
C ASP A 819 -40.49 10.28 -17.02
N LEU A 820 -41.75 9.84 -16.82
CA LEU A 820 -42.67 10.43 -15.83
C LEU A 820 -42.99 9.55 -14.62
N ALA A 821 -42.88 8.22 -14.72
CA ALA A 821 -43.48 7.30 -13.74
C ALA A 821 -42.49 6.27 -13.15
N SER A 822 -41.22 6.29 -13.56
CA SER A 822 -40.22 5.30 -13.16
C SER A 822 -38.91 6.00 -12.78
N ASP A 823 -38.25 5.52 -11.73
CA ASP A 823 -36.89 5.98 -11.36
C ASP A 823 -35.79 5.40 -12.29
N ILE A 824 -36.17 4.58 -13.28
CA ILE A 824 -35.25 3.95 -14.23
C ILE A 824 -35.21 4.80 -15.50
N PRO A 825 -34.03 5.26 -15.96
CA PRO A 825 -33.95 6.08 -17.16
C PRO A 825 -34.33 5.26 -18.41
N TYR A 826 -35.02 5.90 -19.36
CA TYR A 826 -35.41 5.29 -20.65
C TYR A 826 -34.19 4.78 -21.45
N TYR A 827 -33.04 5.44 -21.35
CA TYR A 827 -31.83 5.07 -22.08
C TYR A 827 -30.57 5.19 -21.21
N SER A 828 -29.51 4.50 -21.63
CA SER A 828 -28.17 4.55 -21.03
C SER A 828 -27.28 5.47 -21.84
N ALA A 829 -26.76 6.54 -21.22
CA ALA A 829 -25.81 7.46 -21.87
C ALA A 829 -24.47 6.77 -22.24
N LYS A 830 -24.11 5.67 -21.56
CA LYS A 830 -22.85 4.94 -21.79
C LYS A 830 -22.89 4.05 -23.04
N THR A 831 -24.00 3.33 -23.24
CA THR A 831 -24.17 2.38 -24.36
C THR A 831 -24.99 2.97 -25.51
N CYS A 832 -25.52 4.18 -25.31
CA CYS A 832 -26.45 4.84 -26.20
C CYS A 832 -27.57 3.92 -26.68
N TRP A 833 -28.16 3.15 -25.76
CA TRP A 833 -29.23 2.18 -26.04
C TRP A 833 -30.29 2.20 -24.91
N LEU A 834 -31.38 1.46 -25.09
CA LEU A 834 -32.37 1.23 -24.03
C LEU A 834 -31.72 0.59 -22.79
N THR A 835 -32.17 1.01 -21.61
CA THR A 835 -31.63 0.56 -20.31
C THR A 835 -32.04 -0.89 -20.02
N TYR A 836 -31.05 -1.73 -19.76
CA TYR A 836 -31.22 -3.08 -19.21
C TYR A 836 -30.75 -3.09 -17.75
N GLN A 837 -31.59 -3.58 -16.83
CA GLN A 837 -31.24 -3.69 -15.41
C GLN A 837 -31.24 -5.13 -14.93
N SER A 838 -32.33 -5.88 -15.15
CA SER A 838 -32.41 -7.31 -14.85
C SER A 838 -33.46 -7.99 -15.74
N ALA A 839 -33.60 -9.33 -15.64
CA ALA A 839 -34.74 -10.02 -16.23
C ALA A 839 -36.05 -9.35 -15.76
N MET A 840 -36.93 -9.04 -16.72
CA MET A 840 -38.21 -8.32 -16.52
C MET A 840 -38.11 -6.88 -15.96
N LYS A 841 -36.92 -6.27 -15.81
CA LYS A 841 -36.75 -4.86 -15.38
C LYS A 841 -35.82 -4.06 -16.32
N GLY A 842 -36.30 -2.90 -16.76
CA GLY A 842 -35.59 -2.00 -17.67
C GLY A 842 -36.37 -1.73 -18.96
N SER A 843 -36.09 -0.60 -19.61
CA SER A 843 -36.79 -0.15 -20.82
C SER A 843 -36.56 -1.04 -22.04
N ILE A 844 -35.48 -1.82 -22.07
CA ILE A 844 -35.20 -2.77 -23.15
C ILE A 844 -36.30 -3.83 -23.34
N HIS A 845 -37.03 -4.18 -22.29
CA HIS A 845 -38.10 -5.18 -22.36
C HIS A 845 -39.29 -4.72 -23.21
N ALA A 846 -39.51 -3.41 -23.33
CA ALA A 846 -40.52 -2.84 -24.21
C ALA A 846 -40.21 -3.09 -25.70
N PHE A 847 -38.94 -3.34 -26.04
CA PHE A 847 -38.53 -3.82 -27.35
C PHE A 847 -38.57 -5.34 -27.45
N LEU A 848 -38.04 -6.06 -26.45
CA LEU A 848 -37.90 -7.52 -26.50
C LEU A 848 -39.24 -8.27 -26.47
N PHE A 849 -40.24 -7.85 -25.69
CA PHE A 849 -41.52 -8.57 -25.63
C PHE A 849 -42.30 -8.52 -26.95
N PRO A 850 -42.52 -7.36 -27.60
CA PRO A 850 -43.15 -7.33 -28.92
C PRO A 850 -42.37 -8.13 -29.95
N VAL A 851 -41.04 -7.97 -29.99
CA VAL A 851 -40.17 -8.67 -30.94
C VAL A 851 -40.22 -10.18 -30.74
N GLY A 852 -40.13 -10.65 -29.49
CA GLY A 852 -40.23 -12.07 -29.15
C GLY A 852 -41.57 -12.66 -29.57
N THR A 853 -42.67 -11.94 -29.34
CA THR A 853 -44.01 -12.36 -29.76
C THR A 853 -44.10 -12.46 -31.30
N ILE A 854 -43.57 -11.47 -32.03
CA ILE A 854 -43.55 -11.46 -33.49
C ILE A 854 -42.72 -12.61 -34.05
N ILE A 855 -41.53 -12.87 -33.51
CA ILE A 855 -40.66 -13.97 -33.93
C ILE A 855 -41.37 -15.31 -33.77
N LEU A 856 -42.06 -15.55 -32.64
CA LEU A 856 -42.83 -16.77 -32.42
C LEU A 856 -43.94 -16.95 -33.47
N VAL A 857 -44.70 -15.89 -33.77
CA VAL A 857 -45.74 -15.93 -34.81
C VAL A 857 -45.15 -16.17 -36.20
N ASN A 858 -44.00 -15.55 -36.52
CA ASN A 858 -43.30 -15.75 -37.78
C ASN A 858 -42.74 -17.16 -37.92
N MET A 859 -42.23 -17.76 -36.84
CA MET A 859 -41.76 -19.14 -36.85
C MET A 859 -42.89 -20.14 -37.03
N PHE A 860 -44.02 -19.92 -36.36
CA PHE A 860 -45.23 -20.69 -36.60
C PHE A 860 -45.66 -20.59 -38.08
N SER A 861 -45.68 -19.37 -38.62
CA SER A 861 -46.04 -19.10 -40.02
C SER A 861 -45.10 -19.77 -41.01
N MET A 862 -43.78 -19.70 -40.77
CA MET A 862 -42.76 -20.40 -41.55
C MET A 862 -42.97 -21.92 -41.51
N GLY A 863 -43.27 -22.48 -40.33
CA GLY A 863 -43.60 -23.90 -40.19
C GLY A 863 -44.79 -24.32 -41.05
N VAL A 864 -45.84 -23.50 -41.10
CA VAL A 864 -47.01 -23.71 -41.97
C VAL A 864 -46.66 -23.62 -43.46
N VAL A 865 -45.86 -22.63 -43.86
CA VAL A 865 -45.37 -22.48 -45.24
C VAL A 865 -44.57 -23.71 -45.66
N ILE A 866 -43.63 -24.14 -44.82
CA ILE A 866 -42.81 -25.34 -45.05
C ILE A 866 -43.71 -26.57 -45.16
N ALA A 867 -44.59 -26.82 -44.19
CA ALA A 867 -45.50 -27.97 -44.21
C ALA A 867 -46.41 -27.99 -45.45
N THR A 868 -46.81 -26.82 -45.95
CA THR A 868 -47.64 -26.70 -47.15
C THR A 868 -46.85 -26.94 -48.44
N VAL A 869 -45.62 -26.44 -48.53
CA VAL A 869 -44.70 -26.72 -49.65
C VAL A 869 -44.27 -28.19 -49.67
N LEU A 870 -44.21 -28.82 -48.49
CA LEU A 870 -43.90 -30.24 -48.32
C LEU A 870 -45.08 -31.19 -48.63
N LYS A 871 -46.30 -30.68 -48.86
CA LYS A 871 -47.42 -31.55 -49.27
C LYS A 871 -47.06 -32.22 -50.61
N PRO A 872 -46.93 -33.55 -50.68
CA PRO A 872 -46.67 -34.22 -51.94
C PRO A 872 -47.82 -33.94 -52.90
N SER A 873 -47.54 -33.20 -53.98
CA SER A 873 -48.43 -33.22 -55.14
C SER A 873 -48.41 -34.66 -55.66
N GLY A 874 -49.58 -35.28 -55.71
CA GLY A 874 -49.71 -36.73 -55.82
C GLY A 874 -48.94 -37.38 -56.97
N ALA A 875 -48.60 -38.64 -56.70
CA ALA A 875 -48.13 -39.72 -57.59
C ALA A 875 -46.63 -39.78 -57.94
N GLU A 876 -46.09 -40.96 -57.59
CA GLU A 876 -44.82 -41.60 -57.97
C GLU A 876 -43.54 -41.22 -57.21
N SER A 877 -43.21 -42.12 -56.27
CA SER A 877 -41.95 -42.21 -55.55
C SER A 877 -40.76 -42.42 -56.49
N ASN A 878 -39.84 -41.47 -56.53
CA ASN A 878 -38.51 -41.70 -57.09
C ASN A 878 -37.45 -41.21 -56.09
N LYS A 879 -36.70 -42.14 -55.46
CA LYS A 879 -35.69 -41.88 -54.42
C LYS A 879 -34.53 -40.95 -54.85
N LYS A 880 -34.45 -40.57 -56.13
CA LYS A 880 -33.52 -39.54 -56.65
C LYS A 880 -34.07 -38.11 -56.47
N GLY A 881 -35.39 -37.97 -56.31
CA GLY A 881 -36.08 -36.72 -56.04
C GLY A 881 -35.86 -36.19 -54.61
N ASP A 882 -35.62 -37.07 -53.63
CA ASP A 882 -35.47 -36.65 -52.22
C ASP A 882 -34.20 -35.82 -51.95
N LYS A 883 -33.09 -36.08 -52.65
CA LYS A 883 -31.87 -35.26 -52.50
C LYS A 883 -32.01 -33.89 -53.15
N GLU A 884 -32.62 -33.81 -54.33
CA GLU A 884 -32.87 -32.53 -55.00
C GLU A 884 -34.01 -31.75 -54.34
N ALA A 885 -35.03 -32.44 -53.81
CA ALA A 885 -36.07 -31.85 -52.97
C ALA A 885 -35.46 -31.34 -51.66
N MET A 886 -34.65 -32.11 -50.94
CA MET A 886 -33.95 -31.68 -49.72
C MET A 886 -33.01 -30.50 -50.00
N LYS A 887 -32.28 -30.51 -51.11
CA LYS A 887 -31.41 -29.40 -51.52
C LYS A 887 -32.20 -28.15 -51.87
N SER A 888 -33.36 -28.30 -52.52
CA SER A 888 -34.31 -27.22 -52.78
C SER A 888 -34.93 -26.68 -51.46
N ILE A 889 -35.29 -27.56 -50.53
CA ILE A 889 -35.84 -27.24 -49.20
C ILE A 889 -34.81 -26.46 -48.38
N ILE A 890 -33.58 -26.97 -48.24
CA ILE A 890 -32.49 -26.29 -47.53
C ILE A 890 -32.22 -24.92 -48.15
N LYS A 891 -32.21 -24.83 -49.49
CA LYS A 891 -32.04 -23.56 -50.20
C LYS A 891 -33.15 -22.57 -49.84
N VAL A 892 -34.41 -22.99 -49.92
CA VAL A 892 -35.58 -22.14 -49.61
C VAL A 892 -35.59 -21.71 -48.14
N VAL A 893 -35.23 -22.61 -47.19
CA VAL A 893 -35.16 -22.31 -45.76
C VAL A 893 -34.03 -21.32 -45.46
N ILE A 894 -32.82 -21.53 -45.98
CA ILE A 894 -31.68 -20.61 -45.79
C ILE A 894 -32.00 -19.22 -46.33
N PHE A 895 -32.70 -19.12 -47.46
CA PHE A 895 -33.05 -17.84 -48.08
C PHE A 895 -34.28 -17.16 -47.43
N LEU A 896 -35.29 -17.89 -46.96
CA LEU A 896 -36.48 -17.27 -46.35
C LEU A 896 -36.30 -16.93 -44.87
N THR A 897 -35.43 -17.63 -44.14
CA THR A 897 -35.25 -17.44 -42.68
C THR A 897 -34.82 -16.01 -42.28
N PRO A 898 -33.88 -15.36 -42.99
CA PRO A 898 -33.52 -13.97 -42.70
C PRO A 898 -34.64 -12.96 -42.98
N VAL A 899 -35.50 -13.24 -43.97
CA VAL A 899 -36.59 -12.33 -44.39
C VAL A 899 -37.74 -12.30 -43.37
N PHE A 900 -37.97 -13.41 -42.67
CA PHE A 900 -38.98 -13.49 -41.59
C PHE A 900 -38.45 -13.13 -40.20
N GLY A 901 -37.17 -12.76 -40.09
CA GLY A 901 -36.52 -12.45 -38.81
C GLY A 901 -36.25 -13.67 -37.94
N GLY A 902 -36.23 -14.88 -38.50
CA GLY A 902 -35.94 -16.11 -37.73
C GLY A 902 -34.51 -16.15 -37.16
N THR A 903 -33.61 -15.36 -37.71
CA THR A 903 -32.23 -15.19 -37.24
C THR A 903 -32.15 -14.52 -35.86
N TRP A 904 -33.18 -13.74 -35.49
CA TRP A 904 -33.26 -13.05 -34.19
C TRP A 904 -33.62 -13.98 -33.03
N ILE A 905 -34.00 -15.23 -33.31
CA ILE A 905 -34.13 -16.27 -32.28
C ILE A 905 -32.79 -16.47 -31.54
N LEU A 906 -31.68 -16.37 -32.26
CA LEU A 906 -30.35 -16.42 -31.65
C LEU A 906 -30.15 -15.26 -30.66
N GLY A 907 -30.70 -14.07 -30.93
CA GLY A 907 -30.68 -12.92 -30.02
C GLY A 907 -31.55 -13.10 -28.79
N LEU A 908 -32.70 -13.79 -28.91
CA LEU A 908 -33.50 -14.19 -27.74
C LEU A 908 -32.78 -15.25 -26.90
N PHE A 909 -32.08 -16.20 -27.55
CA PHE A 909 -31.25 -17.18 -26.85
C PHE A 909 -30.09 -16.52 -26.10
N VAL A 910 -29.39 -15.56 -26.73
CA VAL A 910 -28.38 -14.72 -26.05
C VAL A 910 -28.95 -14.07 -24.79
N PHE A 911 -30.20 -13.61 -24.83
CA PHE A 911 -30.83 -12.91 -23.70
C PHE A 911 -31.37 -13.85 -22.61
N LEU A 912 -31.77 -15.07 -22.96
CA LEU A 912 -32.38 -16.06 -22.04
C LEU A 912 -31.35 -17.03 -21.43
N MET A 913 -30.15 -17.15 -21.99
CA MET A 913 -29.11 -18.09 -21.56
C MET A 913 -28.04 -17.40 -20.70
N ASP A 914 -28.36 -17.09 -19.44
CA ASP A 914 -27.37 -16.61 -18.45
C ASP A 914 -26.57 -17.75 -17.77
N ASP A 915 -27.02 -19.02 -17.86
CA ASP A 915 -26.52 -20.13 -17.01
C ASP A 915 -25.95 -21.37 -17.75
N PHE A 916 -25.64 -21.29 -19.05
CA PHE A 916 -25.10 -22.44 -19.82
C PHE A 916 -23.58 -22.38 -20.07
N THR A 917 -23.00 -23.51 -20.47
CA THR A 917 -21.57 -23.71 -20.73
C THR A 917 -20.93 -22.63 -21.61
N GLN A 918 -19.77 -22.14 -21.18
CA GLN A 918 -19.03 -21.02 -21.79
C GLN A 918 -18.86 -21.13 -23.32
N PHE A 919 -18.61 -22.34 -23.85
CA PHE A 919 -18.47 -22.59 -25.29
C PHE A 919 -19.75 -22.30 -26.10
N LEU A 920 -20.92 -22.70 -25.59
CA LEU A 920 -22.18 -22.52 -26.31
C LEU A 920 -22.55 -21.04 -26.40
N THR A 921 -22.29 -20.29 -25.33
CA THR A 921 -22.44 -18.83 -25.28
C THR A 921 -21.61 -18.14 -26.36
N TYR A 922 -20.31 -18.47 -26.49
CA TYR A 922 -19.47 -17.92 -27.56
C TYR A 922 -20.05 -18.19 -28.95
N VAL A 923 -20.41 -19.44 -29.25
CA VAL A 923 -20.94 -19.81 -30.57
C VAL A 923 -22.23 -19.05 -30.88
N VAL A 924 -23.14 -18.94 -29.92
CA VAL A 924 -24.43 -18.27 -30.11
C VAL A 924 -24.24 -16.75 -30.31
N HIS A 925 -23.35 -16.11 -29.56
CA HIS A 925 -23.06 -14.68 -29.70
C HIS A 925 -22.38 -14.33 -31.04
N TYR A 926 -21.36 -15.08 -31.48
CA TYR A 926 -20.74 -14.85 -32.79
C TYR A 926 -21.73 -15.14 -33.93
N SER A 927 -22.51 -16.22 -33.83
CA SER A 927 -23.52 -16.58 -34.84
C SER A 927 -24.61 -15.52 -34.94
N PHE A 928 -25.12 -15.04 -33.80
CA PHE A 928 -26.10 -13.96 -33.75
C PHE A 928 -25.55 -12.71 -34.42
N THR A 929 -24.36 -12.28 -34.03
CA THR A 929 -23.73 -11.05 -34.53
C THR A 929 -23.47 -11.09 -36.03
N ILE A 930 -22.93 -12.19 -36.56
CA ILE A 930 -22.65 -12.35 -38.00
C ILE A 930 -23.95 -12.36 -38.81
N VAL A 931 -24.93 -13.16 -38.39
CA VAL A 931 -26.17 -13.33 -39.16
C VAL A 931 -27.05 -12.08 -39.09
N ASN A 932 -27.05 -11.37 -37.95
CA ASN A 932 -27.80 -10.13 -37.76
C ASN A 932 -27.16 -8.95 -38.51
N SER A 933 -25.85 -8.77 -38.39
CA SER A 933 -25.15 -7.68 -39.08
C SER A 933 -25.18 -7.82 -40.61
N LEU A 934 -25.37 -9.03 -41.15
CA LEU A 934 -25.55 -9.29 -42.59
C LEU A 934 -27.01 -9.38 -43.06
N GLN A 935 -27.99 -9.03 -42.21
CA GLN A 935 -29.42 -9.17 -42.55
C GLN A 935 -29.81 -8.42 -43.84
N GLY A 936 -29.30 -7.19 -44.05
CA GLY A 936 -29.54 -6.43 -45.28
C GLY A 936 -28.99 -7.09 -46.54
N PHE A 937 -27.85 -7.78 -46.43
CA PHE A 937 -27.28 -8.56 -47.53
C PHE A 937 -28.18 -9.75 -47.90
N PHE A 938 -28.72 -10.46 -46.91
CA PHE A 938 -29.68 -11.55 -47.17
C PHE A 938 -30.97 -11.04 -47.83
N ILE A 939 -31.46 -9.85 -47.47
CA ILE A 939 -32.61 -9.24 -48.14
C ILE A 939 -32.30 -8.97 -49.63
N LEU A 940 -31.12 -8.44 -49.95
CA LEU A 940 -30.72 -8.24 -51.36
C LEU A 940 -30.66 -9.58 -52.12
N LEU A 941 -30.04 -10.62 -51.55
CA LEU A 941 -29.96 -11.94 -52.20
C LEU A 941 -31.34 -12.54 -52.48
N THR A 942 -32.26 -12.40 -51.54
CA THR A 942 -33.58 -13.05 -51.59
C THR A 942 -34.59 -12.25 -52.41
N GLY A 943 -34.64 -10.93 -52.23
CA GLY A 943 -35.52 -10.03 -52.95
C GLY A 943 -35.12 -9.81 -54.41
N CYS A 944 -33.82 -9.78 -54.71
CA CYS A 944 -33.32 -9.53 -56.07
C CYS A 944 -32.89 -10.80 -56.81
N PHE A 945 -31.96 -11.60 -56.25
CA PHE A 945 -31.36 -12.72 -56.99
C PHE A 945 -32.20 -14.00 -57.00
N ALA A 946 -32.98 -14.25 -55.94
CA ALA A 946 -33.87 -15.41 -55.86
C ALA A 946 -35.22 -15.18 -56.56
N GLU A 947 -35.68 -13.93 -56.68
CA GLU A 947 -36.93 -13.58 -57.35
C GLU A 947 -36.75 -13.54 -58.88
N LYS A 948 -37.27 -14.56 -59.57
CA LYS A 948 -37.14 -14.68 -61.04
C LYS A 948 -37.64 -13.44 -61.77
N ARG A 949 -38.77 -12.87 -61.35
CA ARG A 949 -39.38 -11.70 -62.01
C ARG A 949 -38.54 -10.44 -61.90
N VAL A 950 -37.87 -10.24 -60.76
CA VAL A 950 -36.96 -9.11 -60.53
C VAL A 950 -35.70 -9.29 -61.37
N ARG A 951 -35.10 -10.49 -61.34
CA ARG A 951 -33.90 -10.81 -62.12
C ARG A 951 -34.10 -10.65 -63.63
N ASP A 952 -35.21 -11.15 -64.17
CA ASP A 952 -35.49 -11.10 -65.61
C ASP A 952 -35.67 -9.66 -66.10
N GLU A 953 -36.28 -8.78 -65.30
CA GLU A 953 -36.44 -7.37 -65.64
C GLU A 953 -35.14 -6.57 -65.44
N ILE A 954 -34.33 -6.86 -64.42
CA ILE A 954 -32.99 -6.25 -64.28
C ILE A 954 -32.11 -6.62 -65.47
N LEU A 955 -32.10 -7.89 -65.87
CA LEU A 955 -31.38 -8.33 -67.07
C LEU A 955 -31.89 -7.57 -68.32
N ARG A 956 -33.20 -7.32 -68.42
CA ARG A 956 -33.78 -6.53 -69.51
C ARG A 956 -33.33 -5.07 -69.50
N ILE A 957 -33.28 -4.43 -68.32
CA ILE A 957 -32.85 -3.04 -68.14
C ILE A 957 -31.34 -2.89 -68.42
N VAL A 958 -30.52 -3.81 -67.91
CA VAL A 958 -29.05 -3.80 -68.09
C VAL A 958 -28.63 -4.17 -69.52
N LEU A 959 -29.35 -5.08 -70.19
CA LEU A 959 -29.08 -5.49 -71.58
C LEU A 959 -29.75 -4.60 -72.65
N GLY A 960 -30.42 -3.51 -72.26
CA GLY A 960 -30.83 -2.44 -73.18
C GLY A 960 -31.83 -2.80 -74.29
N LYS A 961 -32.69 -3.82 -74.10
CA LYS A 961 -33.74 -4.15 -75.09
C LYS A 961 -35.01 -3.34 -74.84
N SER A 962 -35.08 -2.15 -75.44
CA SER A 962 -36.34 -1.44 -75.68
C SER A 962 -37.17 -2.23 -76.71
N GLY A 963 -38.34 -2.71 -76.30
CA GLY A 963 -39.28 -3.43 -77.16
C GLY A 963 -40.57 -2.63 -77.31
N LYS A 964 -40.78 -2.09 -78.52
CA LYS A 964 -42.02 -1.52 -79.06
C LYS A 964 -43.23 -2.47 -78.92
N ASP A 965 -44.41 -1.86 -78.89
CA ASP A 965 -45.74 -2.44 -79.08
C ASP A 965 -45.86 -3.55 -80.15
N GLN A 966 -46.75 -4.51 -79.86
CA GLN A 966 -47.61 -5.35 -80.73
C GLN A 966 -47.83 -6.69 -80.00
N GLY A 967 -49.00 -7.31 -79.92
CA GLY A 967 -50.30 -7.08 -80.52
C GLY A 967 -51.19 -8.25 -80.10
N THR A 968 -52.49 -7.97 -80.00
CA THR A 968 -53.62 -8.88 -79.79
C THR A 968 -53.56 -10.10 -80.72
N VAL A 969 -53.62 -11.35 -80.20
CA VAL A 969 -54.34 -12.47 -80.85
C VAL A 969 -54.86 -13.47 -79.80
N THR A 970 -56.10 -13.84 -80.05
CA THR A 970 -57.14 -14.67 -79.44
C THR A 970 -56.84 -16.18 -79.25
N THR A 971 -57.64 -16.81 -78.36
CA THR A 971 -58.13 -18.24 -78.35
C THR A 971 -57.12 -19.36 -77.98
N THR A 972 -57.44 -20.44 -77.25
CA THR A 972 -58.71 -21.12 -76.90
C THR A 972 -58.48 -22.09 -75.72
N LYS A 973 -59.54 -22.28 -74.92
CA LYS A 973 -59.82 -23.32 -73.89
C LYS A 973 -59.07 -23.29 -72.57
#